data_AF-A0A7C5QMR1-F1
#
_entry.id   AF-A0A7C5QMR1-F1
#
_cell.length_a   1.000
_cell.length_b   1.000
_cell.length_c   1.000
_cell.angle_alpha   90.00
_cell.angle_beta   90.00
_cell.angle_gamma   90.00
#
_symmetry.space_group_name_H-M   'P 1'
#
loop_
_entity.id
_entity.type
_entity.pdbx_description
1 polymer ?
#
loop_
_entity_poly.entity_id
_entity_poly.type
_entity_poly.pdbx_seq_one_letter_code
_entity_poly.pdbx_strand_id
1 'polypeptide(L)'
;MFRRALLATMMLATALQAQTETREQRDERMKWWREARFGMFVHWGLYSGLAGTWNGKPVATTGGMEWIQQRVKADTDTYAKAAIPKFKPKPGFAREWAELARQAGCRYLVFTTKHHDGFALHDSKVSDFDAGSVLGRDLVKEIVEACRAVGLRVGFYHSVIDWHHDQYEYARSQQLPHPLKGRPYPNGQRDHSKYVDYLHKQVAELVSNYGPVDILWWDYSAQDFQGQEAWRAFDLMKLVRDKQPKIIMNNRLFRSAEAGWKSMGTEGYTANLDPKYGDFITPEQHIPATGMPGVDWETCMTLNTTWGYSEHDHAWKSDETLIRNLIDIASKGGNYLLNIGPTGDGSIPEETIKSFHAIGAWMKINGEAIYGTTASPFEKLEWGRCTQKPGKLYLHIFDWPKNGKLHLPIANKVVGAALLGGGALPVTASATGVEITLPAEAPDKIATVVALDIAGAPQIVNPDPYANETKQQRDERMRWWREARFGMFIHWGVYAVPAGSWKGQPIKGIGEWIMNRAKIPVADYKAFAREFNPVKYNADDWVKLAKEAGMKYIVITSKHHDGFALFDSAASDWNVVKATPYGKDLLVPLADACRKHGIKLGFYYSQAQDWCNGGSAAGGKWDKAQERNMDEYIDQIAVPQVKEILTRYGEFPSVLWWDTPIDMNRERAGKLIALLKLKPGIIHNNRLGGGFKGDTETPEQHIPATGYKDRDWETCMTMNDTWGFKSYDQNWKSVETLLRNLVDIASKGGNYLLNVGPTAEGVIPEPSIERLKAVGQWMKINGEAIYATQASPFKRLAWGRCTQKSGKLYLHVFHWPANGRLLVPGLRNAVESATLLATGAKLATESVPDGVAITVPAVAPDPICSVIALSIKGDPDVEPQLPAQAADGTITLGADDAILHGNQIKVEHIHRKGMLKTAESNIGFWLDPADWVEWQFHVTHPGKFIVTAEIAAERSGKFQLIVGENKLAAAAPATGDYAKFQKVELGQVEIVAPGKTSLAVRAVKEGWHPFNLSRLALTPIQ
;
A
#
# COMPACT_ATOMS: atom_id res chain seq x y z
N MET A 1 20.52 -36.44 61.24
CA MET A 1 20.78 -35.06 60.77
C MET A 1 20.62 -34.84 59.26
N PHE A 2 20.37 -35.85 58.41
CA PHE A 2 20.36 -35.69 56.94
C PHE A 2 18.99 -35.64 56.24
N ARG A 3 17.86 -35.57 56.98
CA ARG A 3 16.50 -35.52 56.39
C ARG A 3 15.70 -34.23 56.64
N ARG A 4 16.23 -33.28 57.41
CA ARG A 4 15.61 -31.95 57.59
C ARG A 4 16.24 -30.85 56.72
N ALA A 5 17.39 -31.10 56.11
CA ALA A 5 18.04 -30.15 55.20
C ALA A 5 17.50 -30.22 53.76
N LEU A 6 16.90 -31.34 53.32
CA LEU A 6 16.40 -31.48 51.94
C LEU A 6 14.98 -30.95 51.71
N LEU A 7 14.15 -30.85 52.76
CA LEU A 7 12.82 -30.22 52.64
C LEU A 7 12.86 -28.70 52.72
N ALA A 8 13.90 -28.11 53.32
CA ALA A 8 14.07 -26.65 53.38
C ALA A 8 14.57 -26.07 52.05
N THR A 9 15.33 -26.83 51.25
CA THR A 9 15.79 -26.38 49.93
C THR A 9 14.79 -26.65 48.80
N MET A 10 13.81 -27.53 48.99
CA MET A 10 12.71 -27.73 48.03
C MET A 10 11.52 -26.78 48.24
N MET A 11 11.41 -26.13 49.41
CA MET A 11 10.42 -25.06 49.65
C MET A 11 10.97 -23.64 49.47
N LEU A 12 12.28 -23.46 49.26
CA LEU A 12 12.89 -22.17 48.90
C LEU A 12 13.29 -22.05 47.42
N ALA A 13 13.03 -23.07 46.59
CA ALA A 13 13.27 -23.03 45.15
C ALA A 13 12.01 -22.77 44.30
N THR A 14 10.88 -22.39 44.93
CA THR A 14 9.63 -22.01 44.24
C THR A 14 9.16 -20.59 44.56
N ALA A 15 9.99 -19.75 45.16
CA ALA A 15 9.66 -18.35 45.40
C ALA A 15 10.81 -17.45 44.90
N LEU A 16 10.73 -17.06 43.63
CA LEU A 16 11.27 -15.84 42.99
C LEU A 16 11.46 -16.07 41.47
N GLN A 17 10.43 -16.59 40.79
CA GLN A 17 10.14 -16.13 39.44
C GLN A 17 9.06 -15.06 39.61
N ALA A 18 9.36 -13.81 39.25
CA ALA A 18 8.31 -12.81 39.11
C ALA A 18 7.26 -13.39 38.16
N GLN A 19 6.05 -13.66 38.67
CA GLN A 19 4.97 -14.18 37.85
C GLN A 19 4.70 -13.16 36.75
N THR A 20 5.03 -13.51 35.50
CA THR A 20 4.65 -12.71 34.33
C THR A 20 3.13 -12.66 34.28
N GLU A 21 2.57 -11.45 34.18
CA GLU A 21 1.12 -11.24 34.05
C GLU A 21 0.58 -12.12 32.92
N THR A 22 -0.45 -12.90 33.22
CA THR A 22 -1.14 -13.73 32.22
C THR A 22 -1.91 -12.85 31.24
N ARG A 23 -2.25 -13.38 30.06
CA ARG A 23 -3.02 -12.65 29.06
C ARG A 23 -4.38 -12.23 29.61
N GLU A 24 -5.02 -13.09 30.38
CA GLU A 24 -6.33 -12.85 31.01
C GLU A 24 -6.26 -11.69 32.00
N GLN A 25 -5.22 -11.65 32.85
CA GLN A 25 -4.99 -10.55 33.80
C GLN A 25 -4.74 -9.22 33.07
N ARG A 26 -3.91 -9.24 32.01
CA ARG A 26 -3.69 -8.06 31.17
C ARG A 26 -4.99 -7.59 30.51
N ASP A 27 -5.77 -8.52 29.97
CA ASP A 27 -7.04 -8.20 29.30
C ASP A 27 -8.07 -7.61 30.27
N GLU A 28 -8.12 -8.09 31.51
CA GLU A 28 -8.92 -7.48 32.58
C GLU A 28 -8.46 -6.05 32.90
N ARG A 29 -7.15 -5.84 33.03
CA ARG A 29 -6.56 -4.51 33.28
C ARG A 29 -6.82 -3.52 32.14
N MET A 30 -6.73 -3.98 30.89
CA MET A 30 -6.95 -3.17 29.68
C MET A 30 -8.44 -2.95 29.35
N LYS A 31 -9.36 -3.71 29.94
CA LYS A 31 -10.79 -3.72 29.58
C LYS A 31 -11.41 -2.33 29.56
N TRP A 32 -11.25 -1.57 30.65
CA TRP A 32 -11.85 -0.23 30.76
C TRP A 32 -11.35 0.71 29.66
N TRP A 33 -10.09 0.58 29.28
CA TRP A 33 -9.45 1.46 28.31
C TRP A 33 -9.91 1.13 26.90
N ARG A 34 -10.05 -0.16 26.56
CA ARG A 34 -10.68 -0.61 25.32
C ARG A 34 -12.14 -0.16 25.23
N GLU A 35 -12.84 -0.09 26.36
CA GLU A 35 -14.22 0.39 26.41
C GLU A 35 -14.33 1.91 26.29
N ALA A 36 -13.30 2.65 26.73
CA ALA A 36 -13.30 4.10 26.79
C ALA A 36 -13.34 4.78 25.42
N ARG A 37 -12.53 4.31 24.46
CA ARG A 37 -12.35 4.81 23.08
C ARG A 37 -11.97 6.29 22.90
N PHE A 38 -12.33 7.18 23.82
CA PHE A 38 -12.13 8.62 23.68
C PHE A 38 -11.64 9.25 24.99
N GLY A 39 -10.52 9.97 24.89
CA GLY A 39 -9.90 10.71 25.99
C GLY A 39 -9.47 12.12 25.56
N MET A 40 -9.25 12.99 26.54
CA MET A 40 -8.68 14.33 26.33
C MET A 40 -7.18 14.31 26.69
N PHE A 41 -6.35 14.90 25.84
CA PHE A 41 -4.96 15.22 26.14
C PHE A 41 -4.85 16.70 26.54
N VAL A 42 -4.00 17.03 27.49
CA VAL A 42 -3.69 18.43 27.84
C VAL A 42 -2.17 18.64 27.82
N HIS A 43 -1.71 19.52 26.93
CA HIS A 43 -0.33 20.02 26.95
C HIS A 43 -0.28 21.41 27.55
N TRP A 44 0.18 21.47 28.80
CA TRP A 44 0.27 22.70 29.57
C TRP A 44 1.55 22.76 30.41
N GLY A 45 2.17 23.93 30.41
CA GLY A 45 3.48 24.18 31.02
C GLY A 45 3.92 25.61 30.75
N LEU A 46 5.16 25.97 31.11
CA LEU A 46 5.65 27.35 31.01
C LEU A 46 5.52 27.94 29.58
N TYR A 47 5.70 27.10 28.55
CA TYR A 47 5.51 27.47 27.14
C TYR A 47 4.12 28.04 26.83
N SER A 48 3.09 27.67 27.60
CA SER A 48 1.72 28.17 27.41
C SER A 48 1.60 29.66 27.77
N GLY A 49 2.40 30.14 28.73
CA GLY A 49 2.48 31.57 29.07
C GLY A 49 3.21 32.40 28.00
N LEU A 50 4.05 31.76 27.19
CA LEU A 50 4.72 32.43 26.06
C LEU A 50 3.81 32.54 24.83
N ALA A 51 2.77 31.71 24.71
CA ALA A 51 1.79 31.73 23.62
C ALA A 51 2.38 31.62 22.20
N GLY A 52 3.55 31.00 22.04
CA GLY A 52 4.27 30.98 20.76
C GLY A 52 5.01 32.28 20.42
N THR A 53 5.11 33.22 21.35
CA THR A 53 5.76 34.51 21.19
C THR A 53 7.07 34.57 21.98
N TRP A 54 8.16 34.98 21.33
CA TRP A 54 9.46 35.22 21.95
C TRP A 54 9.99 36.60 21.55
N ASN A 55 10.38 37.42 22.54
CA ASN A 55 10.84 38.80 22.35
C ASN A 55 9.90 39.65 21.46
N GLY A 56 8.58 39.51 21.67
CA GLY A 56 7.55 40.27 20.94
C GLY A 56 7.31 39.81 19.50
N LYS A 57 7.87 38.67 19.09
CA LYS A 57 7.69 38.11 17.74
C LYS A 57 7.14 36.68 17.80
N PRO A 58 6.28 36.29 16.85
CA PRO A 58 5.85 34.90 16.72
C PRO A 58 7.06 34.01 16.38
N VAL A 59 7.18 32.88 17.08
CA VAL A 59 8.24 31.88 16.83
C VAL A 59 7.90 31.00 15.63
N ALA A 60 6.63 30.61 15.49
CA ALA A 60 6.05 30.10 14.24
C ALA A 60 4.53 30.25 14.31
N THR A 61 3.87 30.09 13.15
CA THR A 61 2.40 30.09 13.02
C THR A 61 1.81 28.69 12.95
N THR A 62 2.65 27.65 12.89
CA THR A 62 2.23 26.25 12.88
C THR A 62 3.26 25.35 13.54
N GLY A 63 2.82 24.25 14.14
CA GLY A 63 3.65 23.13 14.59
C GLY A 63 4.35 23.39 15.92
N GLY A 64 4.12 22.52 16.92
CA GLY A 64 4.97 22.30 18.11
C GLY A 64 5.46 23.52 18.90
N MET A 65 4.55 24.32 19.49
CA MET A 65 4.92 25.51 20.29
C MET A 65 5.36 25.18 21.72
N GLU A 66 5.07 23.99 22.21
CA GLU A 66 5.69 23.42 23.41
C GLU A 66 7.22 23.26 23.27
N TRP A 67 7.75 23.32 22.04
CA TRP A 67 9.20 23.33 21.73
C TRP A 67 9.83 24.72 21.69
N ILE A 68 9.12 25.77 22.11
CA ILE A 68 9.58 27.15 21.94
C ILE A 68 11.00 27.38 22.46
N GLN A 69 11.36 26.81 23.63
CA GLN A 69 12.72 26.90 24.19
C GLN A 69 13.79 26.40 23.21
N GLN A 70 13.54 25.23 22.61
CA GLN A 70 14.45 24.61 21.65
C GLN A 70 14.53 25.42 20.36
N ARG A 71 13.39 25.93 19.86
CA ARG A 71 13.33 26.69 18.61
C ARG A 71 14.09 28.02 18.69
N VAL A 72 13.94 28.71 19.81
CA VAL A 72 14.65 29.97 20.05
C VAL A 72 16.07 29.78 20.58
N LYS A 73 16.47 28.51 20.82
CA LYS A 73 17.77 28.12 21.36
C LYS A 73 18.12 28.84 22.67
N ALA A 74 17.11 29.05 23.51
CA ALA A 74 17.28 29.66 24.81
C ALA A 74 17.86 28.64 25.79
N ASP A 75 18.90 29.04 26.53
CA ASP A 75 19.30 28.30 27.73
C ASP A 75 18.18 28.33 28.77
N THR A 76 18.29 27.41 29.73
CA THR A 76 17.27 27.17 30.75
C THR A 76 16.97 28.40 31.59
N ASP A 77 17.98 29.16 32.01
CA ASP A 77 17.78 30.35 32.85
C ASP A 77 17.08 31.47 32.07
N THR A 78 17.52 31.70 30.82
CA THR A 78 16.89 32.67 29.92
C THR A 78 15.44 32.29 29.63
N TYR A 79 15.17 31.01 29.40
CA TYR A 79 13.82 30.49 29.20
C TYR A 79 12.93 30.71 30.42
N ALA A 80 13.39 30.26 31.60
CA ALA A 80 12.67 30.37 32.85
C ALA A 80 12.32 31.83 33.18
N LYS A 81 13.28 32.75 33.06
CA LYS A 81 13.08 34.20 33.29
C LYS A 81 11.99 34.80 32.41
N ALA A 82 11.85 34.33 31.17
CA ALA A 82 10.85 34.83 30.24
C ALA A 82 9.47 34.18 30.45
N ALA A 83 9.44 32.90 30.80
CA ALA A 83 8.23 32.09 30.81
C ALA A 83 7.50 32.09 32.16
N ILE A 84 8.22 31.96 33.28
CA ILE A 84 7.63 31.90 34.64
C ILE A 84 6.70 33.08 34.93
N PRO A 85 7.08 34.36 34.67
CA PRO A 85 6.21 35.49 34.99
C PRO A 85 4.89 35.51 34.21
N LYS A 86 4.76 34.72 33.14
CA LYS A 86 3.57 34.65 32.28
C LYS A 86 2.73 33.39 32.52
N PHE A 87 3.23 32.44 33.30
CA PHE A 87 2.49 31.24 33.69
C PHE A 87 1.76 31.53 35.00
N LYS A 88 0.46 31.82 34.92
CA LYS A 88 -0.35 32.31 36.05
C LYS A 88 -1.67 31.56 36.20
N PRO A 89 -1.65 30.28 36.59
CA PRO A 89 -2.86 29.46 36.74
C PRO A 89 -3.97 30.15 37.54
N LYS A 90 -5.14 30.40 36.94
CA LYS A 90 -6.30 30.97 37.64
C LYS A 90 -6.96 29.93 38.55
N PRO A 91 -7.65 30.32 39.63
CA PRO A 91 -8.48 29.40 40.40
C PRO A 91 -9.54 28.73 39.51
N GLY A 92 -9.76 27.42 39.68
CA GLY A 92 -10.82 26.68 39.00
C GLY A 92 -10.50 26.16 37.60
N PHE A 93 -9.32 26.45 37.03
CA PHE A 93 -8.92 26.01 35.69
C PHE A 93 -9.09 24.48 35.48
N ALA A 94 -8.67 23.69 36.46
CA ALA A 94 -8.73 22.22 36.41
C ALA A 94 -10.16 21.69 36.29
N ARG A 95 -11.12 22.37 36.93
CA ARG A 95 -12.55 22.02 36.85
C ARG A 95 -13.09 22.27 35.46
N GLU A 96 -12.75 23.40 34.85
CA GLU A 96 -13.17 23.74 33.48
C GLU A 96 -12.71 22.68 32.47
N TRP A 97 -11.48 22.19 32.59
CA TRP A 97 -10.96 21.12 31.72
C TRP A 97 -11.70 19.81 31.90
N ALA A 98 -11.89 19.39 33.15
CA ALA A 98 -12.55 18.13 33.48
C ALA A 98 -14.02 18.14 33.04
N GLU A 99 -14.72 19.26 33.25
CA GLU A 99 -16.10 19.44 32.79
C GLU A 99 -16.22 19.41 31.26
N LEU A 100 -15.34 20.11 30.54
CA LEU A 100 -15.33 20.09 29.07
C LEU A 100 -15.09 18.67 28.54
N ALA A 101 -14.10 17.95 29.09
CA ALA A 101 -13.84 16.56 28.72
C ALA A 101 -15.06 15.66 28.97
N ARG A 102 -15.71 15.81 30.14
CA ARG A 102 -16.90 15.02 30.47
C ARG A 102 -18.09 15.32 29.56
N GLN A 103 -18.28 16.58 29.17
CA GLN A 103 -19.35 17.04 28.28
C GLN A 103 -19.14 16.55 26.84
N ALA A 104 -17.90 16.54 26.36
CA ALA A 104 -17.56 15.99 25.04
C ALA A 104 -17.70 14.46 24.98
N GLY A 105 -17.74 13.79 26.13
CA GLY A 105 -17.84 12.34 26.23
C GLY A 105 -16.50 11.64 26.42
N CYS A 106 -15.43 12.34 26.78
CA CYS A 106 -14.20 11.67 27.20
C CYS A 106 -14.46 10.78 28.42
N ARG A 107 -13.66 9.71 28.56
CA ARG A 107 -13.69 8.79 29.72
C ARG A 107 -12.45 8.89 30.59
N TYR A 108 -11.42 9.51 30.06
CA TYR A 108 -10.15 9.75 30.73
C TYR A 108 -9.52 11.04 30.23
N LEU A 109 -8.65 11.61 31.06
CA LEU A 109 -7.86 12.80 30.73
C LEU A 109 -6.39 12.48 31.01
N VAL A 110 -5.53 12.70 30.01
CA VAL A 110 -4.07 12.61 30.12
C VAL A 110 -3.50 14.02 30.08
N PHE A 111 -2.62 14.40 31.00
CA PHE A 111 -2.03 15.74 31.01
C PHE A 111 -0.53 15.72 31.30
N THR A 112 0.19 16.71 30.79
CA THR A 112 1.63 16.88 30.97
C THR A 112 1.97 17.17 32.44
N THR A 113 2.41 16.16 33.19
CA THR A 113 2.98 16.36 34.54
C THR A 113 4.33 17.09 34.46
N LYS A 114 5.09 16.81 33.39
CA LYS A 114 6.32 17.49 33.00
C LYS A 114 6.51 17.33 31.48
N HIS A 115 6.82 18.41 30.78
CA HIS A 115 7.22 18.37 29.37
C HIS A 115 8.76 18.47 29.25
N HIS A 116 9.29 18.56 28.03
CA HIS A 116 10.73 18.56 27.79
C HIS A 116 11.46 19.78 28.38
N ASP A 117 10.76 20.90 28.59
CA ASP A 117 11.30 22.10 29.26
C ASP A 117 11.70 21.83 30.72
N GLY A 118 11.25 20.71 31.30
CA GLY A 118 11.65 20.23 32.61
C GLY A 118 10.79 20.76 33.76
N PHE A 119 9.86 21.69 33.49
CA PHE A 119 9.01 22.26 34.53
C PHE A 119 7.97 21.25 35.00
N ALA A 120 8.05 20.86 36.27
CA ALA A 120 7.12 19.91 36.86
C ALA A 120 5.86 20.62 37.41
N LEU A 121 4.67 20.11 37.08
CA LEU A 121 3.41 20.68 37.54
C LEU A 121 3.03 20.27 38.98
N HIS A 122 3.71 19.28 39.56
CA HIS A 122 3.51 18.89 40.95
C HIS A 122 4.46 19.62 41.91
N ASP A 123 4.13 19.63 43.20
CA ASP A 123 5.05 20.05 44.27
C ASP A 123 6.10 18.94 44.49
N SER A 124 7.19 19.01 43.73
CA SER A 124 8.26 18.01 43.70
C SER A 124 9.20 18.18 44.89
N LYS A 125 9.67 17.09 45.50
CA LYS A 125 10.73 17.16 46.55
C LYS A 125 12.13 16.89 46.00
N VAL A 126 12.23 16.58 44.71
CA VAL A 126 13.49 16.29 44.03
C VAL A 126 13.89 17.34 42.99
N SER A 127 13.10 18.39 42.81
CA SER A 127 13.38 19.54 41.94
C SER A 127 12.89 20.81 42.62
N ASP A 128 13.51 21.95 42.30
CA ASP A 128 13.03 23.31 42.61
C ASP A 128 12.47 24.02 41.35
N PHE A 129 12.53 23.36 40.20
CA PHE A 129 11.95 23.84 38.94
C PHE A 129 10.55 23.23 38.72
N ASP A 130 9.68 23.54 39.67
CA ASP A 130 8.35 22.96 39.79
C ASP A 130 7.31 23.98 40.27
N ALA A 131 6.03 23.63 40.15
CA ALA A 131 4.93 24.52 40.53
C ALA A 131 4.84 24.76 42.05
N GLY A 132 5.27 23.81 42.88
CA GLY A 132 5.33 23.99 44.33
C GLY A 132 6.34 25.07 44.71
N SER A 133 7.55 24.99 44.17
CA SER A 133 8.62 25.97 44.44
C SER A 133 8.35 27.33 43.80
N VAL A 134 7.83 27.37 42.55
CA VAL A 134 7.65 28.62 41.79
C VAL A 134 6.34 29.33 42.12
N LEU A 135 5.25 28.58 42.38
CA LEU A 135 3.90 29.13 42.56
C LEU A 135 3.31 28.86 43.95
N GLY A 136 3.94 28.01 44.77
CA GLY A 136 3.36 27.56 46.04
C GLY A 136 2.16 26.63 45.87
N ARG A 137 2.03 25.94 44.72
CA ARG A 137 0.84 25.15 44.36
C ARG A 137 1.20 23.79 43.76
N ASP A 138 0.42 22.77 44.10
CA ASP A 138 0.46 21.47 43.44
C ASP A 138 -0.65 21.38 42.38
N LEU A 139 -0.30 21.70 41.12
CA LEU A 139 -1.27 21.76 40.03
C LEU A 139 -1.71 20.35 39.58
N VAL A 140 -0.84 19.34 39.72
CA VAL A 140 -1.18 17.93 39.47
C VAL A 140 -2.30 17.49 40.40
N LYS A 141 -2.22 17.84 41.70
CA LYS A 141 -3.29 17.56 42.67
C LYS A 141 -4.62 18.19 42.25
N GLU A 142 -4.62 19.48 41.89
CA GLU A 142 -5.84 20.19 41.47
C GLU A 142 -6.51 19.52 40.26
N ILE A 143 -5.71 19.10 39.26
CA ILE A 143 -6.22 18.41 38.05
C ILE A 143 -6.78 17.02 38.39
N VAL A 144 -6.07 16.24 39.21
CA VAL A 144 -6.50 14.90 39.63
C VAL A 144 -7.84 14.97 40.39
N GLU A 145 -7.96 15.91 41.33
CA GLU A 145 -9.19 16.11 42.11
C GLU A 145 -10.36 16.52 41.22
N ALA A 146 -10.14 17.43 40.26
CA ALA A 146 -11.15 17.84 39.29
C ALA A 146 -11.62 16.69 38.39
N CYS A 147 -10.70 15.88 37.85
CA CYS A 147 -11.04 14.72 37.03
C CYS A 147 -11.91 13.72 37.80
N ARG A 148 -11.54 13.42 39.06
CA ARG A 148 -12.29 12.51 39.92
C ARG A 148 -13.68 13.04 40.26
N ALA A 149 -13.81 14.34 40.49
CA ALA A 149 -15.09 14.98 40.78
C ALA A 149 -16.14 14.78 39.67
N VAL A 150 -15.71 14.62 38.42
CA VAL A 150 -16.59 14.37 37.26
C VAL A 150 -16.54 12.93 36.73
N GLY A 151 -15.85 12.03 37.45
CA GLY A 151 -15.77 10.61 37.13
C GLY A 151 -14.85 10.25 35.96
N LEU A 152 -13.88 11.11 35.62
CA LEU A 152 -12.85 10.80 34.63
C LEU A 152 -11.71 9.99 35.26
N ARG A 153 -11.20 9.01 34.50
CA ARG A 153 -9.92 8.36 34.80
C ARG A 153 -8.75 9.29 34.51
N VAL A 154 -7.65 9.09 35.21
CA VAL A 154 -6.53 10.04 35.24
C VAL A 154 -5.28 9.43 34.63
N GLY A 155 -4.71 10.12 33.65
CA GLY A 155 -3.45 9.78 33.02
C GLY A 155 -2.39 10.86 33.19
N PHE A 156 -1.15 10.44 33.38
CA PHE A 156 0.00 11.32 33.45
C PHE A 156 0.84 11.14 32.20
N TYR A 157 0.98 12.22 31.42
CA TYR A 157 2.10 12.33 30.50
C TYR A 157 3.35 12.72 31.27
N HIS A 158 4.47 12.08 30.98
CA HIS A 158 5.74 12.42 31.59
C HIS A 158 6.89 12.34 30.59
N SER A 159 7.60 13.47 30.44
CA SER A 159 8.82 13.55 29.65
C SER A 159 10.03 12.94 30.38
N VAL A 160 10.67 11.93 29.80
CA VAL A 160 11.95 11.34 30.23
C VAL A 160 13.15 12.13 29.75
N ILE A 161 12.96 13.07 28.81
CA ILE A 161 13.97 14.10 28.50
C ILE A 161 13.67 15.36 29.31
N ASP A 162 14.71 16.08 29.70
CA ASP A 162 14.59 17.25 30.58
C ASP A 162 15.69 18.26 30.23
N TRP A 163 15.32 19.33 29.53
CA TRP A 163 16.25 20.38 29.09
C TRP A 163 16.71 21.26 30.25
N HIS A 164 16.04 21.22 31.40
CA HIS A 164 16.42 21.97 32.58
C HIS A 164 17.56 21.27 33.34
N HIS A 165 17.45 19.95 33.55
CA HIS A 165 18.33 19.23 34.46
C HIS A 165 19.81 19.23 34.00
N ASP A 166 20.71 19.64 34.91
CA ASP A 166 22.14 19.83 34.64
C ASP A 166 22.89 18.53 34.35
N GLN A 167 22.48 17.41 34.95
CA GLN A 167 23.02 16.07 34.70
C GLN A 167 22.44 15.36 33.45
N TYR A 168 21.44 15.92 32.75
CA TYR A 168 20.87 15.29 31.56
C TYR A 168 21.84 15.33 30.37
N GLU A 169 22.51 14.21 30.11
CA GLU A 169 23.58 14.10 29.10
C GLU A 169 23.08 14.00 27.65
N TYR A 170 22.47 15.07 27.13
CA TYR A 170 21.87 15.08 25.79
C TYR A 170 22.86 14.89 24.61
N ALA A 171 24.17 15.10 24.81
CA ALA A 171 25.15 14.93 23.72
C ALA A 171 25.48 13.45 23.43
N ARG A 172 25.02 12.51 24.26
CA ARG A 172 25.17 11.07 24.00
C ARG A 172 24.32 10.56 22.83
N SER A 173 23.36 11.35 22.37
CA SER A 173 22.49 11.01 21.25
C SER A 173 22.66 12.02 20.12
N GLN A 174 22.77 11.50 18.90
CA GLN A 174 22.74 12.30 17.68
C GLN A 174 21.31 12.66 17.29
N GLN A 175 20.31 11.95 17.81
CA GLN A 175 18.91 12.17 17.44
C GLN A 175 18.14 13.02 18.46
N LEU A 176 18.48 12.97 19.74
CA LEU A 176 17.74 13.68 20.78
C LEU A 176 17.84 15.20 20.60
N PRO A 177 16.72 15.92 20.77
CA PRO A 177 16.72 17.36 20.67
C PRO A 177 17.05 18.03 22.01
N HIS A 178 17.78 19.14 21.95
CA HIS A 178 18.09 19.99 23.10
C HIS A 178 18.31 21.44 22.62
N PRO A 179 17.90 22.49 23.38
CA PRO A 179 18.11 23.89 22.99
C PRO A 179 19.57 24.26 22.73
N LEU A 180 20.49 23.63 23.45
CA LEU A 180 21.95 23.84 23.36
C LEU A 180 22.69 22.73 22.59
N LYS A 181 21.98 21.93 21.77
CA LYS A 181 22.62 20.87 20.98
C LYS A 181 23.74 21.45 20.09
N GLY A 182 24.88 20.77 20.05
CA GLY A 182 26.09 21.23 19.32
C GLY A 182 26.92 22.28 20.05
N ARG A 183 26.57 22.65 21.30
CA ARG A 183 27.39 23.50 22.17
C ARG A 183 27.97 22.68 23.33
N PRO A 184 29.16 23.04 23.86
CA PRO A 184 29.67 22.46 25.10
C PRO A 184 28.65 22.58 26.23
N TYR A 185 28.69 21.64 27.17
CA TYR A 185 27.84 21.71 28.36
C TYR A 185 28.17 22.97 29.17
N PRO A 186 27.17 23.80 29.52
CA PRO A 186 27.41 25.03 30.29
C PRO A 186 28.13 24.79 31.63
N ASN A 187 27.92 23.61 32.24
CA ASN A 187 28.43 23.26 33.56
C ASN A 187 29.51 22.16 33.52
N GLY A 188 30.12 21.89 32.36
CA GLY A 188 31.13 20.84 32.21
C GLY A 188 30.55 19.43 32.08
N GLN A 189 31.33 18.41 32.49
CA GLN A 189 30.95 16.99 32.33
C GLN A 189 29.66 16.66 33.09
N ARG A 190 28.74 15.95 32.43
CA ARG A 190 27.46 15.49 33.00
C ARG A 190 27.53 14.00 33.33
N ASP A 191 26.81 13.57 34.37
CA ASP A 191 26.65 12.16 34.72
C ASP A 191 25.18 11.75 34.54
N HIS A 192 24.87 11.11 33.41
CA HIS A 192 23.51 10.72 33.09
C HIS A 192 22.88 9.80 34.15
N SER A 193 23.66 9.01 34.88
CA SER A 193 23.11 8.10 35.89
C SER A 193 22.40 8.85 37.02
N LYS A 194 22.93 10.02 37.42
CA LYS A 194 22.31 10.91 38.41
C LYS A 194 20.99 11.47 37.91
N TYR A 195 20.92 11.82 36.62
CA TYR A 195 19.67 12.24 35.99
C TYR A 195 18.62 11.11 35.99
N VAL A 196 19.03 9.88 35.66
CA VAL A 196 18.11 8.73 35.69
C VAL A 196 17.64 8.45 37.13
N ASP A 197 18.48 8.61 38.15
CA ASP A 197 18.06 8.54 39.56
C ASP A 197 17.03 9.61 39.92
N TYR A 198 17.24 10.85 39.45
CA TYR A 198 16.27 11.94 39.60
C TYR A 198 14.94 11.59 38.92
N LEU A 199 14.96 11.16 37.66
CA LEU A 199 13.76 10.77 36.90
C LEU A 199 12.96 9.69 37.64
N HIS A 200 13.64 8.64 38.15
CA HIS A 200 12.98 7.56 38.88
C HIS A 200 12.35 8.04 40.18
N LYS A 201 13.03 8.92 40.93
CA LYS A 201 12.47 9.51 42.17
C LYS A 201 11.27 10.42 41.86
N GLN A 202 11.35 11.24 40.82
CA GLN A 202 10.25 12.11 40.41
C GLN A 202 9.01 11.30 39.98
N VAL A 203 9.21 10.24 39.19
CA VAL A 203 8.12 9.32 38.84
C VAL A 203 7.57 8.62 40.09
N ALA A 204 8.42 8.22 41.04
CA ALA A 204 7.97 7.61 42.30
C ALA A 204 7.03 8.54 43.08
N GLU A 205 7.28 9.85 43.12
CA GLU A 205 6.37 10.83 43.72
C GLU A 205 5.02 10.83 43.02
N LEU A 206 5.01 10.95 41.68
CA LEU A 206 3.79 10.97 40.86
C LEU A 206 2.91 9.74 41.11
N VAL A 207 3.49 8.55 41.14
CA VAL A 207 2.71 7.31 41.34
C VAL A 207 2.46 6.96 42.81
N SER A 208 2.88 7.79 43.77
CA SER A 208 2.63 7.60 45.21
C SER A 208 1.68 8.65 45.82
N ASN A 209 1.73 9.89 45.35
CA ASN A 209 1.12 11.02 46.08
C ASN A 209 -0.33 11.35 45.65
N TYR A 210 -0.77 10.85 44.49
CA TYR A 210 -2.03 11.29 43.88
C TYR A 210 -3.13 10.23 43.91
N GLY A 211 -2.98 9.12 44.63
CA GLY A 211 -3.95 8.00 44.63
C GLY A 211 -3.84 7.13 43.37
N PRO A 212 -4.91 6.44 42.94
CA PRO A 212 -4.88 5.63 41.73
C PRO A 212 -4.59 6.46 40.48
N VAL A 213 -3.61 6.04 39.70
CA VAL A 213 -3.26 6.60 38.38
C VAL A 213 -3.55 5.53 37.33
N ASP A 214 -4.35 5.87 36.33
CA ASP A 214 -4.85 4.91 35.34
C ASP A 214 -3.87 4.74 34.17
N ILE A 215 -3.24 5.82 33.71
CA ILE A 215 -2.31 5.81 32.56
C ILE A 215 -1.01 6.53 32.92
N LEU A 216 0.13 5.96 32.54
CA LEU A 216 1.39 6.68 32.46
C LEU A 216 1.88 6.67 31.02
N TRP A 217 1.81 7.85 30.39
CA TRP A 217 2.11 8.07 28.99
C TRP A 217 3.52 8.65 28.88
N TRP A 218 4.47 7.82 28.47
CA TRP A 218 5.86 8.22 28.34
C TRP A 218 6.10 9.02 27.07
N ASP A 219 6.97 10.02 27.16
CA ASP A 219 7.67 10.63 26.04
C ASP A 219 9.06 11.01 26.57
N TYR A 220 10.15 11.21 25.86
CA TYR A 220 10.46 10.90 24.48
C TYR A 220 11.73 10.03 24.48
N SER A 221 11.80 9.03 23.60
CA SER A 221 13.03 8.28 23.32
C SER A 221 13.40 8.39 21.83
N ALA A 222 14.68 8.21 21.50
CA ALA A 222 15.20 8.16 20.13
C ALA A 222 15.78 6.77 19.80
N GLN A 223 16.06 6.47 18.53
CA GLN A 223 16.58 5.14 18.15
C GLN A 223 17.93 4.84 18.80
N ASP A 224 18.81 5.83 18.85
CA ASP A 224 20.14 5.76 19.45
C ASP A 224 20.15 6.06 20.96
N PHE A 225 18.98 6.31 21.57
CA PHE A 225 18.85 6.68 22.98
C PHE A 225 17.48 6.31 23.54
N GLN A 226 17.37 5.07 24.01
CA GLN A 226 16.10 4.47 24.44
C GLN A 226 16.31 3.34 25.46
N GLY A 227 15.20 2.86 26.01
CA GLY A 227 15.09 1.58 26.67
C GLY A 227 15.94 1.45 27.93
N GLN A 228 16.45 0.24 28.17
CA GLN A 228 17.17 -0.07 29.40
C GLN A 228 18.47 0.74 29.54
N GLU A 229 19.17 0.98 28.43
CA GLU A 229 20.47 1.65 28.44
C GLU A 229 20.37 3.16 28.72
N ALA A 230 19.32 3.82 28.19
CA ALA A 230 19.11 5.24 28.40
C ALA A 230 18.40 5.52 29.74
N TRP A 231 17.32 4.80 30.03
CA TRP A 231 16.37 5.21 31.06
C TRP A 231 16.30 4.28 32.26
N ARG A 232 17.02 3.14 32.23
CA ARG A 232 16.71 1.97 33.07
C ARG A 232 15.20 1.63 32.97
N ALA A 233 14.72 1.58 31.72
CA ALA A 233 13.29 1.55 31.42
C ALA A 233 12.54 0.41 32.12
N PHE A 234 13.10 -0.79 32.21
CA PHE A 234 12.44 -1.91 32.87
C PHE A 234 12.34 -1.71 34.39
N ASP A 235 13.38 -1.14 35.00
CA ASP A 235 13.37 -0.80 36.43
C ASP A 235 12.33 0.30 36.73
N LEU A 236 12.22 1.29 35.84
CA LEU A 236 11.24 2.36 35.93
C LEU A 236 9.80 1.84 35.79
N MET A 237 9.55 1.01 34.77
CA MET A 237 8.24 0.38 34.56
C MET A 237 7.87 -0.54 35.73
N LYS A 238 8.84 -1.27 36.28
CA LYS A 238 8.64 -2.10 37.48
C LYS A 238 8.28 -1.25 38.70
N LEU A 239 9.02 -0.18 38.98
CA LEU A 239 8.72 0.77 40.06
C LEU A 239 7.28 1.29 39.98
N VAL A 240 6.85 1.67 38.76
CA VAL A 240 5.48 2.13 38.50
C VAL A 240 4.46 1.04 38.80
N ARG A 241 4.68 -0.19 38.31
CA ARG A 241 3.76 -1.33 38.52
C ARG A 241 3.70 -1.80 39.96
N ASP A 242 4.81 -1.78 40.69
CA ASP A 242 4.85 -2.16 42.10
C ASP A 242 3.99 -1.21 42.95
N LYS A 243 3.93 0.08 42.59
CA LYS A 243 3.13 1.09 43.28
C LYS A 243 1.69 1.19 42.77
N GLN A 244 1.50 0.96 41.47
CA GLN A 244 0.20 1.07 40.80
C GLN A 244 -0.04 -0.18 39.93
N PRO A 245 -0.46 -1.32 40.52
CA PRO A 245 -0.57 -2.58 39.77
C PRO A 245 -1.56 -2.56 38.60
N LYS A 246 -2.52 -1.63 38.61
CA LYS A 246 -3.57 -1.50 37.57
C LYS A 246 -3.29 -0.46 36.50
N ILE A 247 -2.20 0.31 36.61
CA ILE A 247 -1.87 1.37 35.63
C ILE A 247 -1.64 0.74 34.25
N ILE A 248 -1.72 1.53 33.19
CA ILE A 248 -1.30 1.15 31.83
C ILE A 248 -0.24 2.12 31.31
N MET A 249 0.66 1.66 30.45
CA MET A 249 1.80 2.41 29.93
C MET A 249 1.90 2.27 28.41
N ASN A 250 2.23 3.36 27.71
CA ASN A 250 2.54 3.27 26.29
C ASN A 250 3.95 2.68 26.05
N ASN A 251 4.28 2.45 24.78
CA ASN A 251 5.55 1.86 24.35
C ASN A 251 6.74 2.84 24.22
N ARG A 252 6.58 4.12 24.59
CA ARG A 252 7.49 5.22 24.19
C ARG A 252 8.80 5.36 24.96
N LEU A 253 9.05 4.50 25.96
CA LEU A 253 10.41 4.30 26.47
C LEU A 253 11.31 3.61 25.44
N PHE A 254 10.72 3.05 24.38
CA PHE A 254 11.40 2.31 23.33
C PHE A 254 11.05 2.86 21.93
N ARG A 255 12.02 2.77 21.01
CA ARG A 255 11.98 3.12 19.59
C ARG A 255 12.65 2.00 18.79
N SER A 256 12.13 0.78 18.92
CA SER A 256 12.61 -0.42 18.22
C SER A 256 11.45 -1.23 17.64
N ALA A 257 11.74 -2.06 16.63
CA ALA A 257 10.71 -2.77 15.88
C ALA A 257 9.93 -3.77 16.75
N GLU A 258 10.58 -4.32 17.78
CA GLU A 258 10.03 -5.24 18.79
C GLU A 258 9.07 -4.53 19.75
N ALA A 259 9.27 -3.22 19.94
CA ALA A 259 8.41 -2.37 20.74
C ALA A 259 7.32 -1.67 19.92
N GLY A 260 7.04 -2.12 18.70
CA GLY A 260 5.96 -1.56 17.88
C GLY A 260 6.37 -0.35 17.01
N TRP A 261 7.66 -0.04 16.91
CA TRP A 261 8.15 1.19 16.25
C TRP A 261 9.38 0.95 15.37
N LYS A 262 9.28 1.14 14.06
CA LYS A 262 10.37 0.99 13.08
C LYS A 262 11.04 2.31 12.71
N SER A 263 10.24 3.35 12.50
CA SER A 263 10.73 4.64 12.00
C SER A 263 9.76 5.76 12.34
N MET A 264 10.16 7.00 12.08
CA MET A 264 9.22 8.12 12.04
C MET A 264 8.30 7.97 10.81
N GLY A 265 7.06 8.48 10.91
CA GLY A 265 6.09 8.47 9.81
C GLY A 265 5.02 7.36 9.91
N THR A 266 4.11 7.35 8.93
CA THR A 266 2.88 6.54 8.94
C THR A 266 3.12 5.03 8.79
N GLU A 267 4.19 4.64 8.10
CA GLU A 267 4.63 3.23 7.95
C GLU A 267 5.57 2.78 9.08
N GLY A 268 5.86 3.69 10.01
CA GLY A 268 6.84 3.51 11.07
C GLY A 268 6.37 2.65 12.25
N TYR A 269 5.18 2.06 12.20
CA TYR A 269 4.62 1.26 13.28
C TYR A 269 4.37 -0.18 12.83
N THR A 270 4.57 -1.13 13.74
CA THR A 270 4.30 -2.55 13.49
C THR A 270 3.11 -3.00 14.33
N ALA A 271 2.29 -3.91 13.79
CA ALA A 271 1.29 -4.64 14.58
C ALA A 271 1.97 -5.75 15.41
N ASN A 272 3.05 -5.41 16.11
CA ASN A 272 3.78 -6.30 17.00
C ASN A 272 4.24 -5.51 18.22
N LEU A 273 3.76 -5.89 19.40
CA LEU A 273 4.16 -5.32 20.68
C LEU A 273 4.30 -6.44 21.70
N ASP A 274 5.53 -6.72 22.12
CA ASP A 274 5.78 -7.55 23.30
C ASP A 274 5.38 -6.74 24.56
N PRO A 275 4.47 -7.25 25.43
CA PRO A 275 3.98 -6.52 26.60
C PRO A 275 5.05 -6.01 27.57
N LYS A 276 6.27 -6.57 27.53
CA LYS A 276 7.38 -6.06 28.35
C LYS A 276 7.79 -4.64 27.98
N TYR A 277 7.51 -4.18 26.75
CA TYR A 277 7.85 -2.84 26.27
C TYR A 277 6.74 -1.80 26.51
N GLY A 278 5.54 -2.23 26.90
CA GLY A 278 4.38 -1.37 27.10
C GLY A 278 3.06 -2.12 26.86
N ASP A 279 1.96 -1.48 27.21
CA ASP A 279 0.63 -2.04 27.01
C ASP A 279 -0.01 -1.66 25.67
N PHE A 280 0.36 -0.52 25.07
CA PHE A 280 -0.22 -0.07 23.80
C PHE A 280 0.75 0.76 22.96
N ILE A 281 0.51 0.76 21.64
CA ILE A 281 1.27 1.55 20.66
C ILE A 281 0.63 2.92 20.44
N THR A 282 1.45 3.95 20.21
CA THR A 282 0.98 5.32 19.96
C THR A 282 1.33 5.86 18.58
N PRO A 283 0.52 5.60 17.52
CA PRO A 283 0.68 6.23 16.21
C PRO A 283 0.25 7.71 16.24
N GLU A 284 1.08 8.56 16.82
CA GLU A 284 0.82 9.99 16.99
C GLU A 284 0.53 10.70 15.66
N GLN A 285 -0.52 11.55 15.64
CA GLN A 285 -0.99 12.31 14.49
C GLN A 285 -1.40 11.45 13.27
N HIS A 286 -1.57 10.14 13.45
CA HIS A 286 -1.87 9.21 12.37
C HIS A 286 -2.92 8.16 12.73
N ILE A 287 -3.86 7.91 11.81
CA ILE A 287 -4.78 6.78 11.87
C ILE A 287 -4.25 5.69 10.94
N PRO A 288 -3.81 4.52 11.45
CA PRO A 288 -3.38 3.40 10.62
C PRO A 288 -4.46 3.03 9.59
N ALA A 289 -4.07 2.79 8.33
CA ALA A 289 -5.02 2.57 7.24
C ALA A 289 -5.98 1.39 7.51
N THR A 290 -5.47 0.30 8.10
CA THR A 290 -6.20 -0.93 8.40
C THR A 290 -6.35 -1.20 9.91
N GLY A 291 -6.01 -0.23 10.77
CA GLY A 291 -5.83 -0.48 12.21
C GLY A 291 -4.58 -1.31 12.52
N MET A 292 -4.52 -1.89 13.71
CA MET A 292 -3.44 -2.79 14.13
C MET A 292 -4.05 -4.07 14.74
N PRO A 293 -4.44 -5.06 13.92
CA PRO A 293 -5.09 -6.27 14.41
C PRO A 293 -4.27 -6.97 15.50
N GLY A 294 -4.92 -7.29 16.62
CA GLY A 294 -4.28 -7.98 17.75
C GLY A 294 -3.43 -7.10 18.67
N VAL A 295 -3.30 -5.80 18.40
CA VAL A 295 -2.51 -4.87 19.21
C VAL A 295 -3.38 -3.71 19.69
N ASP A 296 -3.28 -3.40 20.98
CA ASP A 296 -3.91 -2.21 21.56
C ASP A 296 -3.16 -0.95 21.12
N TRP A 297 -3.87 0.06 20.61
CA TRP A 297 -3.25 1.29 20.12
C TRP A 297 -4.10 2.54 20.37
N GLU A 298 -3.43 3.67 20.56
CA GLU A 298 -4.06 4.98 20.77
C GLU A 298 -3.34 6.03 19.95
N THR A 299 -4.09 6.71 19.08
CA THR A 299 -3.55 7.88 18.39
C THR A 299 -3.91 9.12 19.17
N CYS A 300 -2.89 9.93 19.44
CA CYS A 300 -3.06 11.28 19.95
C CYS A 300 -3.02 12.28 18.79
N MET A 301 -3.88 13.29 18.82
CA MET A 301 -3.91 14.33 17.78
C MET A 301 -4.21 15.70 18.35
N THR A 302 -3.72 16.73 17.68
CA THR A 302 -3.99 18.14 17.97
C THR A 302 -5.30 18.61 17.32
N LEU A 303 -5.94 19.62 17.92
CA LEU A 303 -7.07 20.31 17.29
C LEU A 303 -6.61 21.21 16.12
N ASN A 304 -5.49 21.89 16.29
CA ASN A 304 -4.79 22.65 15.25
C ASN A 304 -3.46 21.94 14.91
N THR A 305 -2.36 22.65 14.72
CA THR A 305 -1.04 22.06 14.42
C THR A 305 -0.08 22.04 15.61
N THR A 306 -0.46 22.55 16.80
CA THR A 306 0.39 22.59 18.00
C THR A 306 -0.19 21.76 19.15
N TRP A 307 0.69 21.19 19.99
CA TRP A 307 0.26 20.55 21.23
C TRP A 307 0.04 21.60 22.32
N GLY A 308 1.08 22.40 22.60
CA GLY A 308 0.97 23.55 23.50
C GLY A 308 0.20 24.73 22.88
N TYR A 309 -0.28 25.64 23.74
CA TYR A 309 -0.98 26.84 23.30
C TYR A 309 -0.13 27.75 22.41
N SER A 310 -0.73 28.25 21.34
CA SER A 310 -0.20 29.30 20.48
C SER A 310 -1.31 30.25 20.10
N GLU A 311 -1.08 31.55 20.25
CA GLU A 311 -2.01 32.57 19.74
C GLU A 311 -1.91 32.75 18.21
N HIS A 312 -0.91 32.11 17.57
CA HIS A 312 -0.58 32.27 16.15
C HIS A 312 -1.01 31.10 15.26
N ASP A 313 -1.49 30.00 15.85
CA ASP A 313 -1.94 28.81 15.12
C ASP A 313 -3.46 28.75 15.02
N HIS A 314 -3.97 29.20 13.88
CA HIS A 314 -5.40 29.22 13.55
C HIS A 314 -5.82 28.08 12.61
N ALA A 315 -4.96 27.08 12.37
CA ALA A 315 -5.24 25.97 11.47
C ALA A 315 -6.09 24.87 12.15
N TRP A 316 -7.27 25.27 12.65
CA TRP A 316 -8.21 24.41 13.36
C TRP A 316 -8.84 23.36 12.44
N LYS A 317 -8.89 22.10 12.91
CA LYS A 317 -9.65 21.03 12.26
C LYS A 317 -11.15 21.29 12.40
N SER A 318 -11.93 20.92 11.38
CA SER A 318 -13.39 21.05 11.41
C SER A 318 -14.05 20.02 12.32
N ASP A 319 -15.25 20.31 12.79
CA ASP A 319 -16.09 19.37 13.55
C ASP A 319 -16.27 18.04 12.80
N GLU A 320 -16.48 18.11 11.48
CA GLU A 320 -16.58 16.94 10.60
C GLU A 320 -15.32 16.07 10.70
N THR A 321 -14.13 16.69 10.61
CA THR A 321 -12.86 15.97 10.69
C THR A 321 -12.70 15.29 12.05
N LEU A 322 -13.00 16.00 13.14
CA LEU A 322 -12.79 15.50 14.50
C LEU A 322 -13.75 14.33 14.84
N ILE A 323 -15.03 14.45 14.48
CA ILE A 323 -16.03 13.40 14.69
C ILE A 323 -15.73 12.19 13.79
N ARG A 324 -15.40 12.40 12.50
CA ARG A 324 -15.06 11.29 11.59
C ARG A 324 -13.76 10.60 11.99
N ASN A 325 -12.78 11.32 12.55
CA ASN A 325 -11.58 10.71 13.12
C ASN A 325 -11.91 9.80 14.30
N LEU A 326 -12.75 10.26 15.24
CA LEU A 326 -13.21 9.43 16.36
C LEU A 326 -13.84 8.11 15.88
N ILE A 327 -14.71 8.20 14.87
CA ILE A 327 -15.38 7.05 14.26
C ILE A 327 -14.37 6.13 13.55
N ASP A 328 -13.48 6.69 12.72
CA ASP A 328 -12.49 5.91 11.96
C ASP A 328 -11.55 5.15 12.91
N ILE A 329 -11.07 5.80 13.96
CA ILE A 329 -10.22 5.20 15.00
C ILE A 329 -10.96 4.07 15.73
N ALA A 330 -12.20 4.31 16.19
CA ALA A 330 -13.00 3.29 16.87
C ALA A 330 -13.32 2.10 15.94
N SER A 331 -13.62 2.36 14.66
CA SER A 331 -13.88 1.33 13.64
C SER A 331 -12.66 0.45 13.34
N LYS A 332 -11.46 0.91 13.72
CA LYS A 332 -10.19 0.19 13.59
C LYS A 332 -9.67 -0.34 14.93
N GLY A 333 -10.48 -0.26 15.99
CA GLY A 333 -10.20 -0.80 17.31
C GLY A 333 -9.24 0.03 18.17
N GLY A 334 -8.91 1.27 17.77
CA GLY A 334 -8.04 2.15 18.53
C GLY A 334 -8.77 3.09 19.49
N ASN A 335 -7.99 3.84 20.26
CA ASN A 335 -8.47 4.95 21.09
C ASN A 335 -8.03 6.30 20.51
N TYR A 336 -8.90 7.31 20.64
CA TYR A 336 -8.62 8.69 20.24
C TYR A 336 -8.32 9.56 21.45
N LEU A 337 -7.09 10.08 21.52
CA LEU A 337 -6.65 11.00 22.57
C LEU A 337 -6.50 12.41 21.99
N LEU A 338 -7.56 13.23 22.12
CA LEU A 338 -7.63 14.54 21.47
C LEU A 338 -7.09 15.65 22.36
N ASN A 339 -6.10 16.39 21.87
CA ASN A 339 -5.38 17.39 22.63
C ASN A 339 -6.05 18.77 22.70
N ILE A 340 -5.95 19.39 23.88
CA ILE A 340 -6.13 20.82 24.09
C ILE A 340 -4.80 21.47 24.52
N GLY A 341 -4.60 22.72 24.11
CA GLY A 341 -3.49 23.58 24.56
C GLY A 341 -4.03 24.78 25.33
N PRO A 342 -4.14 24.71 26.68
CA PRO A 342 -4.64 25.81 27.50
C PRO A 342 -3.64 26.98 27.54
N THR A 343 -4.15 28.21 27.73
CA THR A 343 -3.35 29.43 27.90
C THR A 343 -2.53 29.39 29.19
N GLY A 344 -1.57 30.31 29.37
CA GLY A 344 -0.72 30.35 30.57
C GLY A 344 -1.45 30.49 31.92
N ASP A 345 -2.70 30.96 31.93
CA ASP A 345 -3.57 30.98 33.12
C ASP A 345 -4.47 29.75 33.25
N GLY A 346 -4.41 28.82 32.30
CA GLY A 346 -5.22 27.60 32.27
C GLY A 346 -6.59 27.78 31.60
N SER A 347 -6.90 28.95 31.04
CA SER A 347 -8.11 29.14 30.23
C SER A 347 -8.05 28.30 28.94
N ILE A 348 -9.21 27.80 28.50
CA ILE A 348 -9.32 27.00 27.27
C ILE A 348 -9.67 27.93 26.10
N PRO A 349 -8.96 27.86 24.95
CA PRO A 349 -9.32 28.62 23.76
C PRO A 349 -10.77 28.38 23.31
N GLU A 350 -11.45 29.41 22.80
CA GLU A 350 -12.88 29.34 22.45
C GLU A 350 -13.16 28.31 21.34
N GLU A 351 -12.27 28.20 20.35
CA GLU A 351 -12.34 27.22 19.26
C GLU A 351 -12.24 25.78 19.76
N THR A 352 -11.45 25.57 20.83
CA THR A 352 -11.37 24.27 21.51
C THR A 352 -12.68 23.91 22.18
N ILE A 353 -13.29 24.86 22.90
CA ILE A 353 -14.59 24.68 23.56
C ILE A 353 -15.67 24.34 22.51
N LYS A 354 -15.73 25.10 21.40
CA LYS A 354 -16.67 24.86 20.30
C LYS A 354 -16.53 23.45 19.73
N SER A 355 -15.31 23.02 19.43
CA SER A 355 -15.02 21.69 18.87
C SER A 355 -15.45 20.56 19.83
N PHE A 356 -15.12 20.68 21.11
CA PHE A 356 -15.49 19.68 22.13
C PHE A 356 -17.01 19.64 22.39
N HIS A 357 -17.70 20.77 22.33
CA HIS A 357 -19.17 20.81 22.39
C HIS A 357 -19.81 20.15 21.16
N ALA A 358 -19.27 20.35 19.96
CA ALA A 358 -19.77 19.70 18.74
C ALA A 358 -19.63 18.17 18.84
N ILE A 359 -18.46 17.67 19.27
CA ILE A 359 -18.25 16.24 19.54
C ILE A 359 -19.22 15.74 20.61
N GLY A 360 -19.39 16.49 21.70
CA GLY A 360 -20.30 16.14 22.80
C GLY A 360 -21.77 16.03 22.36
N ALA A 361 -22.24 16.96 21.53
CA ALA A 361 -23.57 16.93 20.95
C ALA A 361 -23.80 15.66 20.12
N TRP A 362 -22.83 15.29 19.28
CA TRP A 362 -22.89 14.05 18.50
C TRP A 362 -22.83 12.80 19.39
N MET A 363 -21.90 12.76 20.35
CA MET A 363 -21.70 11.65 21.28
C MET A 363 -22.90 11.42 22.22
N LYS A 364 -23.68 12.47 22.54
CA LYS A 364 -24.90 12.35 23.34
C LYS A 364 -25.94 11.43 22.69
N ILE A 365 -26.01 11.44 21.36
CA ILE A 365 -26.94 10.60 20.57
C ILE A 365 -26.26 9.27 20.21
N ASN A 366 -25.02 9.34 19.74
CA ASN A 366 -24.36 8.23 19.05
C ASN A 366 -23.31 7.49 19.88
N GLY A 367 -23.08 7.88 21.14
CA GLY A 367 -21.98 7.36 21.97
C GLY A 367 -22.01 5.84 22.18
N GLU A 368 -23.18 5.20 22.13
CA GLU A 368 -23.30 3.73 22.19
C GLU A 368 -22.53 3.03 21.04
N ALA A 369 -22.42 3.69 19.89
CA ALA A 369 -21.68 3.21 18.72
C ALA A 369 -20.17 3.43 18.80
N ILE A 370 -19.68 4.04 19.89
CA ILE A 370 -18.25 4.27 20.14
C ILE A 370 -17.81 3.49 21.39
N TYR A 371 -18.46 3.71 22.54
CA TYR A 371 -18.01 3.08 23.78
C TYR A 371 -18.19 1.56 23.76
N GLY A 372 -17.15 0.82 24.14
CA GLY A 372 -17.19 -0.64 24.23
C GLY A 372 -17.33 -1.35 22.89
N THR A 373 -17.11 -0.67 21.76
CA THR A 373 -17.13 -1.33 20.45
C THR A 373 -15.78 -1.94 20.11
N THR A 374 -15.77 -2.94 19.24
CA THR A 374 -14.56 -3.47 18.59
C THR A 374 -14.49 -3.05 17.13
N ALA A 375 -13.36 -3.35 16.48
CA ALA A 375 -13.10 -3.02 15.09
C ALA A 375 -14.17 -3.61 14.13
N SER A 376 -14.35 -2.94 12.99
CA SER A 376 -15.21 -3.32 11.88
C SER A 376 -14.98 -4.77 11.45
N PRO A 377 -16.04 -5.56 11.19
CA PRO A 377 -15.90 -6.86 10.53
C PRO A 377 -15.72 -6.73 9.01
N PHE A 378 -15.85 -5.52 8.45
CA PHE A 378 -15.66 -5.25 7.02
C PHE A 378 -14.29 -4.61 6.76
N GLU A 379 -13.61 -5.06 5.70
CA GLU A 379 -12.38 -4.43 5.21
C GLU A 379 -12.63 -3.00 4.71
N LYS A 380 -13.74 -2.79 3.97
CA LYS A 380 -14.12 -1.48 3.43
C LYS A 380 -15.64 -1.38 3.24
N LEU A 381 -16.17 -0.18 3.47
CA LEU A 381 -17.54 0.23 3.13
C LEU A 381 -17.45 1.54 2.34
N GLU A 382 -18.18 1.65 1.22
CA GLU A 382 -18.07 2.82 0.32
C GLU A 382 -18.73 4.08 0.89
N TRP A 383 -19.67 3.93 1.83
CA TRP A 383 -20.49 5.03 2.36
C TRP A 383 -20.07 5.50 3.76
N GLY A 384 -19.09 4.86 4.41
CA GLY A 384 -18.74 5.18 5.79
C GLY A 384 -17.95 4.09 6.53
N ARG A 385 -18.30 3.85 7.80
CA ARG A 385 -17.60 2.94 8.72
C ARG A 385 -18.55 2.05 9.51
N CYS A 386 -18.00 0.99 10.09
CA CYS A 386 -18.72 0.12 11.01
C CYS A 386 -17.94 -0.04 12.32
N THR A 387 -18.63 0.08 13.45
CA THR A 387 -18.16 -0.46 14.74
C THR A 387 -19.10 -1.60 15.15
N GLN A 388 -18.68 -2.47 16.07
CA GLN A 388 -19.52 -3.60 16.46
C GLN A 388 -19.47 -3.92 17.95
N LYS A 389 -20.52 -4.58 18.42
CA LYS A 389 -20.64 -5.28 19.69
C LYS A 389 -21.21 -6.68 19.43
N PRO A 390 -21.14 -7.61 20.41
CA PRO A 390 -21.78 -8.92 20.25
C PRO A 390 -23.25 -8.78 19.81
N GLY A 391 -23.59 -9.34 18.65
CA GLY A 391 -24.94 -9.30 18.09
C GLY A 391 -25.40 -7.95 17.52
N LYS A 392 -24.52 -6.94 17.41
CA LYS A 392 -24.92 -5.58 16.97
C LYS A 392 -23.85 -4.89 16.14
N LEU A 393 -24.27 -4.34 15.00
CA LEU A 393 -23.43 -3.51 14.12
C LEU A 393 -23.90 -2.05 14.20
N TYR A 394 -22.96 -1.11 14.26
CA TYR A 394 -23.27 0.31 14.14
C TYR A 394 -22.66 0.84 12.84
N LEU A 395 -23.54 1.25 11.93
CA LEU A 395 -23.21 1.72 10.60
C LEU A 395 -23.12 3.25 10.65
N HIS A 396 -21.91 3.79 10.59
CA HIS A 396 -21.62 5.22 10.59
C HIS A 396 -21.59 5.72 9.15
N ILE A 397 -22.66 6.38 8.72
CA ILE A 397 -22.88 6.80 7.33
C ILE A 397 -22.32 8.21 7.14
N PHE A 398 -21.26 8.32 6.36
CA PHE A 398 -20.62 9.58 5.98
C PHE A 398 -21.21 10.13 4.69
N ASP A 399 -21.48 9.24 3.73
CA ASP A 399 -22.01 9.58 2.42
C ASP A 399 -23.43 9.03 2.29
N TRP A 400 -24.41 9.91 2.38
CA TRP A 400 -25.82 9.53 2.33
C TRP A 400 -26.21 9.03 0.93
N PRO A 401 -26.76 7.82 0.78
CA PRO A 401 -27.05 7.26 -0.54
C PRO A 401 -28.27 7.95 -1.18
N LYS A 402 -28.10 8.48 -2.39
CA LYS A 402 -29.13 9.26 -3.11
C LYS A 402 -30.40 8.46 -3.43
N ASN A 403 -30.31 7.14 -3.52
CA ASN A 403 -31.45 6.25 -3.78
C ASN A 403 -32.21 5.87 -2.50
N GLY A 404 -31.80 6.38 -1.33
CA GLY A 404 -32.43 6.06 -0.04
C GLY A 404 -32.20 4.62 0.42
N LYS A 405 -31.25 3.89 -0.16
CA LYS A 405 -30.97 2.49 0.19
C LYS A 405 -29.52 2.29 0.58
N LEU A 406 -29.31 1.65 1.73
CA LEU A 406 -27.99 1.26 2.22
C LEU A 406 -27.81 -0.26 2.11
N HIS A 407 -26.88 -0.70 1.26
CA HIS A 407 -26.53 -2.11 1.17
C HIS A 407 -25.47 -2.49 2.21
N LEU A 408 -25.68 -3.61 2.89
CA LEU A 408 -24.73 -4.22 3.81
C LEU A 408 -24.50 -5.70 3.45
N PRO A 409 -23.24 -6.14 3.22
CA PRO A 409 -22.96 -7.49 2.74
C PRO A 409 -22.87 -8.50 3.89
N ILE A 410 -24.01 -8.82 4.50
CA ILE A 410 -24.11 -9.83 5.58
C ILE A 410 -25.19 -10.87 5.30
N ALA A 411 -24.93 -12.12 5.69
CA ALA A 411 -25.87 -13.23 5.60
C ALA A 411 -26.70 -13.40 6.88
N ASN A 412 -26.36 -12.67 7.95
CA ASN A 412 -27.08 -12.78 9.21
C ASN A 412 -28.56 -12.45 9.05
N LYS A 413 -29.39 -13.15 9.83
CA LYS A 413 -30.75 -12.70 10.10
C LYS A 413 -30.68 -11.37 10.87
N VAL A 414 -31.22 -10.32 10.28
CA VAL A 414 -31.43 -9.03 10.97
C VAL A 414 -32.64 -9.15 11.89
N VAL A 415 -32.43 -8.77 13.16
CA VAL A 415 -33.46 -8.78 14.21
C VAL A 415 -34.13 -7.40 14.30
N GLY A 416 -33.36 -6.33 14.09
CA GLY A 416 -33.87 -4.97 14.10
C GLY A 416 -32.88 -4.00 13.47
N ALA A 417 -33.38 -2.90 12.92
CA ALA A 417 -32.59 -1.78 12.44
C ALA A 417 -33.24 -0.47 12.88
N ALA A 418 -32.46 0.47 13.38
CA ALA A 418 -32.96 1.79 13.76
C ALA A 418 -31.86 2.85 13.64
N LEU A 419 -32.26 4.10 13.41
CA LEU A 419 -31.37 5.24 13.59
C LEU A 419 -31.09 5.40 15.09
N LEU A 420 -29.82 5.60 15.48
CA LEU A 420 -29.54 5.99 16.86
C LEU A 420 -30.17 7.35 17.15
N GLY A 421 -31.03 7.41 18.18
CA GLY A 421 -31.84 8.59 18.49
C GLY A 421 -33.06 8.80 17.59
N GLY A 422 -33.39 7.84 16.71
CA GLY A 422 -34.51 7.92 15.76
C GLY A 422 -35.39 6.66 15.71
N GLY A 423 -36.13 6.53 14.60
CA GLY A 423 -37.10 5.44 14.40
C GLY A 423 -36.51 4.16 13.80
N ALA A 424 -37.31 3.10 13.82
CA ALA A 424 -37.00 1.84 13.16
C ALA A 424 -36.92 2.01 11.63
N LEU A 425 -36.02 1.25 11.00
CA LEU A 425 -35.78 1.26 9.56
C LEU A 425 -36.21 -0.07 8.93
N PRO A 426 -36.89 -0.05 7.76
CA PRO A 426 -37.19 -1.26 7.01
C PRO A 426 -35.91 -1.93 6.51
N VAL A 427 -35.86 -3.25 6.62
CA VAL A 427 -34.76 -4.09 6.09
C VAL A 427 -35.33 -5.15 5.18
N THR A 428 -34.71 -5.32 4.02
CA THR A 428 -35.05 -6.38 3.06
C THR A 428 -33.82 -7.21 2.76
N ALA A 429 -34.00 -8.52 2.62
CA ALA A 429 -32.92 -9.40 2.19
C ALA A 429 -32.63 -9.18 0.70
N SER A 430 -31.36 -9.23 0.31
CA SER A 430 -30.91 -9.23 -1.07
C SER A 430 -30.03 -10.44 -1.35
N ALA A 431 -29.76 -10.72 -2.63
CA ALA A 431 -28.90 -11.85 -3.02
C ALA A 431 -27.45 -11.71 -2.49
N THR A 432 -27.02 -10.50 -2.17
CA THR A 432 -25.65 -10.17 -1.74
C THR A 432 -25.57 -9.70 -0.29
N GLY A 433 -26.69 -9.72 0.45
CA GLY A 433 -26.74 -9.35 1.86
C GLY A 433 -28.10 -8.78 2.27
N VAL A 434 -28.11 -7.57 2.84
CA VAL A 434 -29.33 -6.85 3.23
C VAL A 434 -29.35 -5.44 2.66
N GLU A 435 -30.54 -4.91 2.42
CA GLU A 435 -30.79 -3.51 2.09
C GLU A 435 -31.59 -2.84 3.22
N ILE A 436 -31.08 -1.73 3.73
CA ILE A 436 -31.75 -0.89 4.73
C ILE A 436 -32.33 0.33 4.01
N THR A 437 -33.63 0.57 4.18
CA THR A 437 -34.28 1.76 3.62
C THR A 437 -34.06 2.95 4.56
N LEU A 438 -33.45 4.01 4.05
CA LEU A 438 -33.12 5.22 4.78
C LEU A 438 -34.15 6.34 4.52
N PRO A 439 -34.30 7.31 5.44
CA PRO A 439 -35.10 8.50 5.18
C PRO A 439 -34.50 9.36 4.06
N ALA A 440 -35.32 10.27 3.52
CA ALA A 440 -34.93 11.13 2.39
C ALA A 440 -33.71 12.01 2.70
N GLU A 441 -33.60 12.49 3.94
CA GLU A 441 -32.49 13.31 4.40
C GLU A 441 -31.75 12.64 5.56
N ALA A 442 -30.44 12.86 5.62
CA ALA A 442 -29.61 12.42 6.73
C ALA A 442 -29.97 13.19 8.01
N PRO A 443 -30.31 12.52 9.12
CA PRO A 443 -30.52 13.16 10.42
C PRO A 443 -29.32 13.98 10.90
N ASP A 444 -28.11 13.51 10.63
CA ASP A 444 -26.85 14.19 10.90
C ASP A 444 -25.99 14.20 9.63
N LYS A 445 -25.52 15.39 9.23
CA LYS A 445 -24.75 15.61 8.00
C LYS A 445 -23.27 15.22 8.12
N ILE A 446 -22.73 15.15 9.33
CA ILE A 446 -21.34 14.73 9.59
C ILE A 446 -21.27 13.21 9.59
N ALA A 447 -22.10 12.56 10.41
CA ALA A 447 -22.19 11.11 10.49
C ALA A 447 -23.52 10.68 11.13
N THR A 448 -24.41 10.09 10.34
CA THR A 448 -25.61 9.42 10.86
C THR A 448 -25.29 7.98 11.24
N VAL A 449 -25.81 7.49 12.37
CA VAL A 449 -25.57 6.11 12.81
C VAL A 449 -26.84 5.27 12.76
N VAL A 450 -26.76 4.12 12.08
CA VAL A 450 -27.78 3.05 12.13
C VAL A 450 -27.28 1.93 13.05
N ALA A 451 -28.05 1.60 14.06
CA ALA A 451 -27.86 0.39 14.87
C ALA A 451 -28.61 -0.78 14.20
N LEU A 452 -27.88 -1.88 13.97
CA LEU A 452 -28.38 -3.09 13.34
C LEU A 452 -28.16 -4.28 14.27
N ASP A 453 -29.25 -4.80 14.83
CA ASP A 453 -29.24 -6.01 15.65
C ASP A 453 -29.26 -7.24 14.73
N ILE A 454 -28.31 -8.16 14.94
CA ILE A 454 -28.11 -9.34 14.11
C ILE A 454 -28.08 -10.61 14.96
N ALA A 455 -28.56 -11.72 14.39
CA ALA A 455 -28.44 -13.02 15.02
C ALA A 455 -26.98 -13.54 14.91
N GLY A 456 -26.32 -13.72 16.07
CA GLY A 456 -24.98 -14.28 16.17
C GLY A 456 -23.85 -13.32 15.80
N ALA A 457 -22.66 -13.88 15.54
CA ALA A 457 -21.51 -13.12 15.05
C ALA A 457 -21.69 -12.72 13.57
N PRO A 458 -21.13 -11.59 13.10
CA PRO A 458 -21.25 -11.16 11.70
C PRO A 458 -20.78 -12.23 10.71
N GLN A 459 -21.62 -12.51 9.71
CA GLN A 459 -21.40 -13.43 8.61
C GLN A 459 -21.28 -12.61 7.34
N ILE A 460 -20.07 -12.14 7.04
CA ILE A 460 -19.81 -11.28 5.88
C ILE A 460 -20.00 -12.08 4.59
N VAL A 461 -20.82 -11.57 3.68
CA VAL A 461 -20.99 -12.14 2.35
C VAL A 461 -19.87 -11.60 1.47
N ASN A 462 -18.95 -12.48 1.10
CA ASN A 462 -18.05 -12.22 -0.02
C ASN A 462 -18.50 -13.09 -1.20
N PRO A 463 -18.96 -12.50 -2.31
CA PRO A 463 -19.37 -13.29 -3.47
C PRO A 463 -18.19 -13.96 -4.18
N ASP A 464 -16.95 -13.51 -3.93
CA ASP A 464 -15.76 -14.17 -4.47
C ASP A 464 -15.49 -15.49 -3.71
N PRO A 465 -15.57 -16.66 -4.39
CA PRO A 465 -15.34 -17.95 -3.76
C PRO A 465 -13.90 -18.15 -3.25
N TYR A 466 -12.96 -17.31 -3.67
CA TYR A 466 -11.55 -17.36 -3.25
C TYR A 466 -11.18 -16.27 -2.23
N ALA A 467 -12.14 -15.48 -1.76
CA ALA A 467 -11.88 -14.37 -0.82
C ALA A 467 -11.19 -14.77 0.49
N ASN A 468 -11.45 -15.99 0.96
CA ASN A 468 -10.92 -16.51 2.22
C ASN A 468 -9.85 -17.60 1.99
N GLU A 469 -9.33 -17.69 0.76
CA GLU A 469 -8.29 -18.66 0.43
C GLU A 469 -7.00 -18.33 1.20
N THR A 470 -6.42 -19.33 1.87
CA THR A 470 -5.12 -19.16 2.51
C THR A 470 -4.02 -19.05 1.47
N LYS A 471 -2.86 -18.48 1.84
CA LYS A 471 -1.69 -18.41 0.94
C LYS A 471 -1.34 -19.77 0.34
N GLN A 472 -1.38 -20.85 1.15
CA GLN A 472 -1.07 -22.20 0.69
C GLN A 472 -2.08 -22.69 -0.36
N GLN A 473 -3.37 -22.55 -0.10
CA GLN A 473 -4.42 -22.95 -1.05
C GLN A 473 -4.28 -22.19 -2.38
N ARG A 474 -4.01 -20.88 -2.29
CA ARG A 474 -3.73 -20.04 -3.45
C ARG A 474 -2.52 -20.53 -4.23
N ASP A 475 -1.42 -20.82 -3.54
CA ASP A 475 -0.19 -21.26 -4.17
C ASP A 475 -0.39 -22.61 -4.88
N GLU A 476 -1.17 -23.53 -4.30
CA GLU A 476 -1.56 -24.79 -4.93
C GLU A 476 -2.42 -24.58 -6.19
N ARG A 477 -3.42 -23.69 -6.13
CA ARG A 477 -4.29 -23.37 -7.27
C ARG A 477 -3.54 -22.69 -8.42
N MET A 478 -2.67 -21.74 -8.09
CA MET A 478 -1.90 -20.94 -9.07
C MET A 478 -0.67 -21.68 -9.63
N ARG A 479 -0.26 -22.81 -9.05
CA ARG A 479 0.98 -23.52 -9.38
C ARG A 479 1.15 -23.78 -10.88
N TRP A 480 0.16 -24.43 -11.51
CA TRP A 480 0.27 -24.78 -12.94
C TRP A 480 0.42 -23.54 -13.83
N TRP A 481 -0.23 -22.44 -13.45
CA TRP A 481 -0.24 -21.20 -14.21
C TRP A 481 1.10 -20.47 -14.08
N ARG A 482 1.69 -20.44 -12.88
CA ARG A 482 3.05 -19.94 -12.66
C ARG A 482 4.10 -20.77 -13.40
N GLU A 483 3.90 -22.09 -13.49
CA GLU A 483 4.80 -22.97 -14.21
C GLU A 483 4.71 -22.81 -15.73
N ALA A 484 3.54 -22.41 -16.24
CA ALA A 484 3.24 -22.33 -17.67
C ALA A 484 4.04 -21.27 -18.42
N ARG A 485 4.16 -20.05 -17.87
CA ARG A 485 4.86 -18.86 -18.41
C ARG A 485 4.46 -18.36 -19.79
N PHE A 486 3.97 -19.20 -20.69
CA PHE A 486 3.70 -18.86 -22.08
C PHE A 486 2.38 -19.46 -22.58
N GLY A 487 1.52 -18.62 -23.15
CA GLY A 487 0.21 -18.99 -23.67
C GLY A 487 -0.15 -18.28 -24.97
N MET A 488 -1.17 -18.80 -25.65
CA MET A 488 -1.74 -18.20 -26.86
C MET A 488 -2.99 -17.41 -26.53
N PHE A 489 -3.11 -16.20 -27.07
CA PHE A 489 -4.38 -15.49 -27.15
C PHE A 489 -4.97 -15.66 -28.55
N ILE A 490 -6.28 -15.83 -28.66
CA ILE A 490 -6.98 -15.85 -29.94
C ILE A 490 -8.12 -14.83 -29.90
N HIS A 491 -8.02 -13.80 -30.76
CA HIS A 491 -9.10 -12.83 -30.99
C HIS A 491 -9.80 -13.15 -32.30
N TRP A 492 -11.02 -13.68 -32.19
CA TRP A 492 -11.80 -14.10 -33.34
C TRP A 492 -13.30 -13.82 -33.15
N GLY A 493 -13.95 -13.35 -34.21
CA GLY A 493 -15.34 -12.89 -34.20
C GLY A 493 -15.73 -12.27 -35.53
N VAL A 494 -16.96 -11.73 -35.60
CA VAL A 494 -17.54 -11.20 -36.86
C VAL A 494 -16.72 -10.06 -37.44
N TYR A 495 -15.98 -9.30 -36.62
CA TYR A 495 -15.04 -8.27 -37.09
C TYR A 495 -13.95 -8.78 -38.05
N ALA A 496 -13.70 -10.09 -38.12
CA ALA A 496 -12.78 -10.68 -39.08
C ALA A 496 -13.32 -10.65 -40.54
N VAL A 497 -14.63 -10.45 -40.73
CA VAL A 497 -15.26 -10.31 -42.06
C VAL A 497 -14.90 -8.97 -42.71
N PRO A 498 -15.23 -7.81 -42.12
CA PRO A 498 -14.84 -6.53 -42.70
C PRO A 498 -13.32 -6.28 -42.60
N ALA A 499 -12.60 -7.02 -41.75
CA ALA A 499 -11.14 -7.06 -41.68
C ALA A 499 -10.46 -5.68 -41.61
N GLY A 500 -11.09 -4.74 -40.89
CA GLY A 500 -10.62 -3.36 -40.73
C GLY A 500 -11.12 -2.35 -41.77
N SER A 501 -11.92 -2.75 -42.76
CA SER A 501 -12.45 -1.85 -43.79
C SER A 501 -13.97 -1.74 -43.72
N TRP A 502 -14.49 -0.51 -43.74
CA TRP A 502 -15.93 -0.24 -43.81
C TRP A 502 -16.23 0.71 -44.96
N LYS A 503 -17.18 0.34 -45.84
CA LYS A 503 -17.52 1.09 -47.07
C LYS A 503 -16.29 1.45 -47.92
N GLY A 504 -15.37 0.50 -48.07
CA GLY A 504 -14.13 0.65 -48.83
C GLY A 504 -13.05 1.50 -48.15
N GLN A 505 -13.28 1.98 -46.93
CA GLN A 505 -12.33 2.82 -46.19
C GLN A 505 -11.68 2.06 -45.03
N PRO A 506 -10.35 2.14 -44.88
CA PRO A 506 -9.66 1.54 -43.74
C PRO A 506 -9.97 2.33 -42.45
N ILE A 507 -10.18 1.62 -41.34
CA ILE A 507 -10.29 2.25 -40.02
C ILE A 507 -8.92 2.61 -39.44
N LYS A 508 -8.94 3.62 -38.56
CA LYS A 508 -7.84 3.89 -37.63
C LYS A 508 -7.92 2.96 -36.42
N GLY A 509 -6.76 2.51 -35.94
CA GLY A 509 -6.64 1.65 -34.75
C GLY A 509 -6.86 0.15 -35.06
N ILE A 510 -7.27 -0.59 -34.04
CA ILE A 510 -7.37 -2.05 -33.99
C ILE A 510 -8.63 -2.60 -34.68
N GLY A 511 -8.51 -3.77 -35.30
CA GLY A 511 -9.52 -4.35 -36.20
C GLY A 511 -10.81 -4.80 -35.52
N GLU A 512 -10.70 -5.38 -34.32
CA GLU A 512 -11.85 -5.86 -33.54
C GLU A 512 -12.72 -4.73 -32.97
N TRP A 513 -12.23 -3.48 -33.02
CA TRP A 513 -12.99 -2.28 -32.68
C TRP A 513 -13.68 -1.60 -33.87
N ILE A 514 -13.67 -2.22 -35.06
CA ILE A 514 -14.21 -1.62 -36.29
C ILE A 514 -15.63 -1.05 -36.12
N MET A 515 -16.51 -1.78 -35.43
CA MET A 515 -17.89 -1.35 -35.19
C MET A 515 -17.95 0.00 -34.48
N ASN A 516 -17.16 0.17 -33.42
CA ASN A 516 -17.07 1.42 -32.66
C ASN A 516 -16.31 2.51 -33.43
N ARG A 517 -15.17 2.18 -34.05
CA ARG A 517 -14.29 3.17 -34.70
C ARG A 517 -14.93 3.78 -35.94
N ALA A 518 -15.65 2.98 -36.71
CA ALA A 518 -16.38 3.43 -37.89
C ALA A 518 -17.86 3.76 -37.58
N LYS A 519 -18.28 3.66 -36.31
CA LYS A 519 -19.66 3.90 -35.86
C LYS A 519 -20.68 3.16 -36.72
N ILE A 520 -20.39 1.89 -37.00
CA ILE A 520 -21.22 1.03 -37.85
C ILE A 520 -22.56 0.79 -37.12
N PRO A 521 -23.71 1.05 -37.76
CA PRO A 521 -25.02 0.72 -37.19
C PRO A 521 -25.11 -0.76 -36.82
N VAL A 522 -25.86 -1.09 -35.77
CA VAL A 522 -25.99 -2.47 -35.25
C VAL A 522 -26.54 -3.40 -36.32
N ALA A 523 -27.54 -2.96 -37.10
CA ALA A 523 -28.12 -3.78 -38.17
C ALA A 523 -27.09 -4.08 -39.27
N ASP A 524 -26.33 -3.08 -39.70
CA ASP A 524 -25.28 -3.21 -40.72
C ASP A 524 -24.18 -4.15 -40.25
N TYR A 525 -23.73 -4.01 -39.00
CA TYR A 525 -22.71 -4.90 -38.44
C TYR A 525 -23.21 -6.34 -38.34
N LYS A 526 -24.48 -6.54 -37.92
CA LYS A 526 -25.06 -7.87 -37.83
C LYS A 526 -25.16 -8.60 -39.18
N ALA A 527 -25.23 -7.86 -40.28
CA ALA A 527 -25.25 -8.45 -41.63
C ALA A 527 -23.96 -9.23 -41.95
N PHE A 528 -22.81 -8.82 -41.40
CA PHE A 528 -21.52 -9.52 -41.60
C PHE A 528 -21.51 -10.94 -41.05
N ALA A 529 -22.37 -11.29 -40.08
CA ALA A 529 -22.45 -12.67 -39.59
C ALA A 529 -22.84 -13.67 -40.68
N ARG A 530 -23.53 -13.22 -41.75
CA ARG A 530 -23.88 -14.06 -42.90
C ARG A 530 -22.66 -14.46 -43.74
N GLU A 531 -21.57 -13.71 -43.64
CA GLU A 531 -20.30 -13.95 -44.33
C GLU A 531 -19.25 -14.58 -43.41
N PHE A 532 -19.51 -14.64 -42.09
CA PHE A 532 -18.64 -15.33 -41.15
C PHE A 532 -18.87 -16.84 -41.26
N ASN A 533 -18.06 -17.52 -42.07
CA ASN A 533 -18.19 -18.95 -42.33
C ASN A 533 -16.85 -19.69 -42.21
N PRO A 534 -16.48 -20.17 -41.00
CA PRO A 534 -15.19 -20.80 -40.73
C PRO A 534 -14.93 -22.19 -41.33
N VAL A 535 -15.07 -22.35 -42.64
CA VAL A 535 -14.93 -23.64 -43.33
C VAL A 535 -13.52 -24.23 -43.32
N LYS A 536 -12.49 -23.42 -43.00
CA LYS A 536 -11.08 -23.84 -42.86
C LYS A 536 -10.65 -23.95 -41.39
N TYR A 537 -11.56 -23.73 -40.43
CA TYR A 537 -11.25 -23.87 -39.02
C TYR A 537 -10.97 -25.32 -38.65
N ASN A 538 -9.77 -25.57 -38.09
CA ASN A 538 -9.39 -26.84 -37.50
C ASN A 538 -8.79 -26.62 -36.11
N ALA A 539 -9.55 -27.02 -35.08
CA ALA A 539 -9.14 -26.93 -33.69
C ALA A 539 -7.84 -27.70 -33.38
N ASP A 540 -7.66 -28.88 -33.98
CA ASP A 540 -6.48 -29.73 -33.74
C ASP A 540 -5.21 -29.04 -34.27
N ASP A 541 -5.30 -28.37 -35.42
CA ASP A 541 -4.16 -27.64 -36.01
C ASP A 541 -3.81 -26.40 -35.19
N TRP A 542 -4.81 -25.66 -34.69
CA TRP A 542 -4.56 -24.51 -33.81
C TRP A 542 -3.88 -24.91 -32.51
N VAL A 543 -4.37 -25.98 -31.87
CA VAL A 543 -3.79 -26.48 -30.61
C VAL A 543 -2.39 -27.07 -30.83
N LYS A 544 -2.17 -27.79 -31.93
CA LYS A 544 -0.83 -28.26 -32.32
C LYS A 544 0.13 -27.10 -32.53
N LEU A 545 -0.28 -26.05 -33.24
CA LEU A 545 0.54 -24.85 -33.43
C LEU A 545 0.93 -24.22 -32.08
N ALA A 546 -0.01 -24.11 -31.13
CA ALA A 546 0.29 -23.62 -29.78
C ALA A 546 1.32 -24.49 -29.07
N LYS A 547 1.13 -25.82 -29.11
CA LYS A 547 2.01 -26.79 -28.50
C LYS A 547 3.40 -26.79 -29.12
N GLU A 548 3.49 -26.70 -30.45
CA GLU A 548 4.74 -26.59 -31.21
C GLU A 548 5.50 -25.31 -30.86
N ALA A 549 4.80 -24.19 -30.62
CA ALA A 549 5.39 -22.95 -30.14
C ALA A 549 5.90 -23.02 -28.68
N GLY A 550 5.55 -24.07 -27.94
CA GLY A 550 5.87 -24.22 -26.51
C GLY A 550 4.79 -23.65 -25.56
N MET A 551 3.66 -23.17 -26.07
CA MET A 551 2.61 -22.64 -25.21
C MET A 551 1.97 -23.76 -24.38
N LYS A 552 1.59 -23.43 -23.14
CA LYS A 552 0.97 -24.39 -22.20
C LYS A 552 -0.53 -24.18 -22.01
N TYR A 553 -1.03 -23.04 -22.47
CA TYR A 553 -2.43 -22.69 -22.40
C TYR A 553 -2.86 -21.80 -23.56
N ILE A 554 -4.16 -21.81 -23.85
CA ILE A 554 -4.81 -20.97 -24.85
C ILE A 554 -5.92 -20.19 -24.15
N VAL A 555 -6.08 -18.91 -24.47
CA VAL A 555 -7.24 -18.09 -24.12
C VAL A 555 -7.89 -17.61 -25.41
N ILE A 556 -9.17 -17.86 -25.61
CA ILE A 556 -9.92 -17.43 -26.81
C ILE A 556 -11.07 -16.51 -26.44
N THR A 557 -11.35 -15.51 -27.28
CA THR A 557 -12.53 -14.65 -27.18
C THR A 557 -13.82 -15.47 -27.33
N SER A 558 -14.38 -15.96 -26.23
CA SER A 558 -15.71 -16.60 -26.24
C SER A 558 -16.80 -15.62 -26.65
N LYS A 559 -16.63 -14.34 -26.29
CA LYS A 559 -17.39 -13.18 -26.75
C LYS A 559 -16.54 -11.91 -26.62
N HIS A 560 -16.46 -11.10 -27.67
CA HIS A 560 -15.82 -9.76 -27.65
C HIS A 560 -16.86 -8.63 -27.50
N HIS A 561 -16.44 -7.36 -27.62
CA HIS A 561 -17.30 -6.19 -27.42
C HIS A 561 -18.44 -6.06 -28.45
N ASP A 562 -18.29 -6.68 -29.63
CA ASP A 562 -19.38 -6.77 -30.62
C ASP A 562 -20.54 -7.67 -30.16
N GLY A 563 -20.39 -8.32 -29.00
CA GLY A 563 -21.42 -9.12 -28.34
C GLY A 563 -21.65 -10.49 -28.96
N PHE A 564 -20.85 -10.86 -29.97
CA PHE A 564 -21.04 -12.10 -30.71
C PHE A 564 -20.43 -13.29 -29.98
N ALA A 565 -21.26 -14.25 -29.58
CA ALA A 565 -20.78 -15.45 -28.89
C ALA A 565 -20.29 -16.52 -29.88
N LEU A 566 -19.07 -17.04 -29.68
CA LEU A 566 -18.48 -18.12 -30.48
C LEU A 566 -19.02 -19.52 -30.13
N PHE A 567 -20.05 -19.59 -29.30
CA PHE A 567 -20.68 -20.82 -28.83
C PHE A 567 -22.21 -20.73 -28.92
N ASP A 568 -22.89 -21.86 -28.81
CA ASP A 568 -24.36 -21.89 -28.85
C ASP A 568 -24.96 -21.34 -27.55
N SER A 569 -25.29 -20.05 -27.51
CA SER A 569 -25.87 -19.42 -26.32
C SER A 569 -27.39 -19.38 -26.40
N ALA A 570 -28.05 -19.78 -25.30
CA ALA A 570 -29.49 -19.63 -25.15
C ALA A 570 -29.87 -18.17 -24.79
N ALA A 571 -28.92 -17.38 -24.30
CA ALA A 571 -29.17 -16.02 -23.81
C ALA A 571 -29.35 -14.98 -24.93
N SER A 572 -28.77 -15.22 -26.11
CA SER A 572 -28.90 -14.33 -27.25
C SER A 572 -28.81 -15.11 -28.56
N ASP A 573 -29.61 -14.70 -29.55
CA ASP A 573 -29.52 -15.20 -30.92
C ASP A 573 -28.31 -14.64 -31.69
N TRP A 574 -27.60 -13.66 -31.11
CA TRP A 574 -26.36 -13.12 -31.65
C TRP A 574 -25.17 -14.03 -31.29
N ASN A 575 -25.15 -15.22 -31.89
CA ASN A 575 -24.13 -16.24 -31.68
C ASN A 575 -23.81 -17.03 -32.97
N VAL A 576 -22.72 -17.79 -32.97
CA VAL A 576 -22.24 -18.50 -34.17
C VAL A 576 -23.24 -19.51 -34.74
N VAL A 577 -24.01 -20.20 -33.90
CA VAL A 577 -24.93 -21.24 -34.37
C VAL A 577 -26.14 -20.62 -35.07
N LYS A 578 -26.69 -19.55 -34.50
CA LYS A 578 -27.96 -18.98 -34.96
C LYS A 578 -27.81 -17.86 -35.99
N ALA A 579 -26.71 -17.10 -35.95
CA ALA A 579 -26.54 -15.91 -36.79
C ALA A 579 -25.66 -16.14 -38.04
N THR A 580 -25.03 -17.31 -38.19
CA THR A 580 -24.07 -17.57 -39.27
C THR A 580 -24.41 -18.83 -40.07
N PRO A 581 -23.94 -18.97 -41.32
CA PRO A 581 -24.07 -20.21 -42.10
C PRO A 581 -23.25 -21.38 -41.53
N TYR A 582 -22.31 -21.14 -40.60
CA TYR A 582 -21.49 -22.21 -40.02
C TYR A 582 -22.31 -23.16 -39.14
N GLY A 583 -23.27 -22.62 -38.37
CA GLY A 583 -24.29 -23.38 -37.67
C GLY A 583 -23.81 -24.33 -36.56
N LYS A 584 -22.55 -24.20 -36.09
CA LYS A 584 -21.94 -25.09 -35.10
C LYS A 584 -21.14 -24.31 -34.06
N ASP A 585 -21.06 -24.87 -32.85
CA ASP A 585 -20.25 -24.34 -31.76
C ASP A 585 -18.75 -24.44 -32.08
N LEU A 586 -18.01 -23.33 -31.92
CA LEU A 586 -16.56 -23.29 -32.21
C LEU A 586 -15.70 -23.64 -30.98
N LEU A 587 -16.24 -23.57 -29.77
CA LEU A 587 -15.47 -23.77 -28.53
C LEU A 587 -15.43 -25.25 -28.11
N VAL A 588 -16.46 -26.04 -28.42
CA VAL A 588 -16.47 -27.50 -28.16
C VAL A 588 -15.28 -28.22 -28.84
N PRO A 589 -15.08 -28.11 -30.17
CA PRO A 589 -13.95 -28.78 -30.81
C PRO A 589 -12.59 -28.27 -30.32
N LEU A 590 -12.49 -26.99 -29.93
CA LEU A 590 -11.28 -26.44 -29.31
C LEU A 590 -10.99 -27.07 -27.94
N ALA A 591 -12.01 -27.20 -27.09
CA ALA A 591 -11.90 -27.86 -25.80
C ALA A 591 -11.44 -29.32 -25.95
N ASP A 592 -11.99 -30.05 -26.92
CA ASP A 592 -11.61 -31.43 -27.20
C ASP A 592 -10.16 -31.55 -27.70
N ALA A 593 -9.74 -30.66 -28.61
CA ALA A 593 -8.35 -30.59 -29.06
C ALA A 593 -7.37 -30.24 -27.92
N CYS A 594 -7.71 -29.27 -27.08
CA CYS A 594 -6.93 -28.91 -25.89
C CYS A 594 -6.75 -30.10 -24.94
N ARG A 595 -7.84 -30.82 -24.65
CA ARG A 595 -7.83 -32.04 -23.83
C ARG A 595 -6.93 -33.12 -24.44
N LYS A 596 -7.08 -33.38 -25.75
CA LYS A 596 -6.26 -34.35 -26.50
C LYS A 596 -4.77 -34.03 -26.42
N HIS A 597 -4.39 -32.76 -26.47
CA HIS A 597 -2.97 -32.35 -26.53
C HIS A 597 -2.36 -31.95 -25.19
N GLY A 598 -3.15 -31.94 -24.11
CA GLY A 598 -2.69 -31.55 -22.77
C GLY A 598 -2.45 -30.05 -22.63
N ILE A 599 -3.19 -29.22 -23.38
CA ILE A 599 -3.11 -27.75 -23.32
C ILE A 599 -4.28 -27.24 -22.48
N LYS A 600 -4.01 -26.36 -21.51
CA LYS A 600 -5.08 -25.73 -20.72
C LYS A 600 -5.85 -24.73 -21.59
N LEU A 601 -7.17 -24.69 -21.47
CA LEU A 601 -8.01 -23.75 -22.21
C LEU A 601 -8.66 -22.76 -21.25
N GLY A 602 -8.58 -21.48 -21.59
CA GLY A 602 -9.27 -20.38 -20.96
C GLY A 602 -10.18 -19.66 -21.94
N PHE A 603 -11.11 -18.88 -21.40
CA PHE A 603 -12.03 -18.08 -22.18
C PHE A 603 -11.91 -16.63 -21.78
N TYR A 604 -11.69 -15.77 -22.77
CA TYR A 604 -11.92 -14.35 -22.64
C TYR A 604 -13.42 -14.08 -22.73
N TYR A 605 -13.91 -13.16 -21.91
CA TYR A 605 -15.30 -12.71 -21.96
C TYR A 605 -15.39 -11.19 -21.73
N SER A 606 -15.92 -10.47 -22.71
CA SER A 606 -16.27 -9.06 -22.51
C SER A 606 -17.57 -8.96 -21.70
N GLN A 607 -17.42 -8.80 -20.39
CA GLN A 607 -18.55 -8.85 -19.47
C GLN A 607 -19.41 -7.60 -19.51
N ALA A 608 -18.81 -6.44 -19.76
CA ALA A 608 -19.50 -5.17 -19.63
C ALA A 608 -19.79 -4.49 -20.97
N GLN A 609 -18.80 -4.47 -21.87
CA GLN A 609 -18.98 -3.93 -23.21
C GLN A 609 -19.68 -4.94 -24.12
N ASP A 610 -20.87 -4.57 -24.59
CA ASP A 610 -21.61 -5.37 -25.56
C ASP A 610 -22.46 -4.46 -26.45
N TRP A 611 -21.91 -4.15 -27.63
CA TRP A 611 -22.46 -3.19 -28.57
C TRP A 611 -23.72 -3.67 -29.30
N CYS A 612 -24.11 -4.94 -29.13
CA CYS A 612 -25.25 -5.55 -29.85
C CYS A 612 -26.37 -6.04 -28.93
N ASN A 613 -26.08 -6.36 -27.66
CA ASN A 613 -27.02 -6.95 -26.71
C ASN A 613 -27.42 -6.00 -25.56
N GLY A 614 -26.94 -4.76 -25.55
CA GLY A 614 -27.36 -3.74 -24.58
C GLY A 614 -26.40 -3.49 -23.43
N GLY A 615 -25.17 -3.99 -23.53
CA GLY A 615 -24.10 -3.65 -22.61
C GLY A 615 -23.62 -2.20 -22.78
N SER A 616 -22.57 -1.86 -22.05
CA SER A 616 -21.94 -0.55 -22.17
C SER A 616 -21.14 -0.41 -23.48
N ALA A 617 -20.76 0.82 -23.81
CA ALA A 617 -19.97 1.15 -24.99
C ALA A 617 -18.96 2.25 -24.65
N ALA A 618 -17.67 1.93 -24.74
CA ALA A 618 -16.61 2.92 -24.58
C ALA A 618 -16.73 4.02 -25.66
N GLY A 619 -16.69 5.28 -25.22
CA GLY A 619 -16.91 6.43 -26.09
C GLY A 619 -18.37 6.70 -26.44
N GLY A 620 -19.31 6.08 -25.72
CA GLY A 620 -20.75 6.31 -25.86
C GLY A 620 -21.42 5.43 -26.92
N LYS A 621 -22.76 5.40 -26.86
CA LYS A 621 -23.63 4.69 -27.80
C LYS A 621 -23.86 5.55 -29.05
N TRP A 622 -23.76 4.97 -30.24
CA TRP A 622 -23.92 5.67 -31.53
C TRP A 622 -25.12 5.18 -32.35
N ASP A 623 -25.78 4.13 -31.88
CA ASP A 623 -26.98 3.58 -32.49
C ASP A 623 -28.05 3.43 -31.40
N LYS A 624 -29.29 3.83 -31.70
CA LYS A 624 -30.44 3.72 -30.82
C LYS A 624 -30.68 2.28 -30.35
N ALA A 625 -30.33 1.27 -31.16
CA ALA A 625 -30.44 -0.14 -30.76
C ALA A 625 -29.57 -0.51 -29.53
N GLN A 626 -28.56 0.31 -29.23
CA GLN A 626 -27.67 0.15 -28.07
C GLN A 626 -28.26 0.73 -26.79
N GLU A 627 -29.26 1.62 -26.86
CA GLU A 627 -29.87 2.31 -25.72
C GLU A 627 -30.76 1.38 -24.87
N ARG A 628 -30.13 0.39 -24.24
CA ARG A 628 -30.75 -0.56 -23.32
C ARG A 628 -30.21 -0.42 -21.90
N ASN A 629 -30.92 -1.05 -20.95
CA ASN A 629 -30.56 -1.07 -19.54
C ASN A 629 -29.38 -2.04 -19.29
N MET A 630 -28.35 -1.55 -18.61
CA MET A 630 -27.14 -2.33 -18.32
C MET A 630 -27.40 -3.49 -17.34
N ASP A 631 -28.29 -3.30 -16.35
CA ASP A 631 -28.62 -4.35 -15.38
C ASP A 631 -29.42 -5.47 -16.04
N GLU A 632 -30.36 -5.15 -16.94
CA GLU A 632 -31.04 -6.15 -17.77
C GLU A 632 -30.07 -6.94 -18.63
N TYR A 633 -29.08 -6.28 -19.26
CA TYR A 633 -28.03 -6.96 -20.00
C TYR A 633 -27.19 -7.89 -19.11
N ILE A 634 -26.79 -7.44 -17.91
CA ILE A 634 -26.05 -8.28 -16.96
C ILE A 634 -26.88 -9.52 -16.59
N ASP A 635 -28.15 -9.34 -16.25
CA ASP A 635 -29.01 -10.41 -15.73
C ASP A 635 -29.48 -11.39 -16.81
N GLN A 636 -29.73 -10.90 -18.03
CA GLN A 636 -30.31 -11.70 -19.11
C GLN A 636 -29.28 -12.24 -20.10
N ILE A 637 -28.11 -11.58 -20.23
CA ILE A 637 -27.08 -11.96 -21.20
C ILE A 637 -25.79 -12.39 -20.50
N ALA A 638 -25.16 -11.50 -19.75
CA ALA A 638 -23.81 -11.75 -19.23
C ALA A 638 -23.76 -12.89 -18.21
N VAL A 639 -24.63 -12.86 -17.20
CA VAL A 639 -24.71 -13.89 -16.16
C VAL A 639 -25.07 -15.26 -16.76
N PRO A 640 -26.11 -15.39 -17.61
CA PRO A 640 -26.42 -16.66 -18.27
C PRO A 640 -25.26 -17.18 -19.13
N GLN A 641 -24.63 -16.35 -19.96
CA GLN A 641 -23.52 -16.78 -20.81
C GLN A 641 -22.29 -17.23 -20.02
N VAL A 642 -21.92 -16.50 -18.97
CA VAL A 642 -20.81 -16.93 -18.11
C VAL A 642 -21.14 -18.26 -17.43
N LYS A 643 -22.40 -18.48 -17.00
CA LYS A 643 -22.83 -19.77 -16.48
C LYS A 643 -22.72 -20.89 -17.53
N GLU A 644 -23.11 -20.64 -18.78
CA GLU A 644 -22.95 -21.59 -19.89
C GLU A 644 -21.45 -21.94 -20.09
N ILE A 645 -20.59 -20.92 -20.13
CA ILE A 645 -19.14 -21.06 -20.27
C ILE A 645 -18.51 -21.89 -19.15
N LEU A 646 -18.93 -21.69 -17.91
CA LEU A 646 -18.35 -22.39 -16.76
C LEU A 646 -18.81 -23.85 -16.64
N THR A 647 -19.93 -24.23 -17.27
CA THR A 647 -20.58 -25.53 -17.04
C THR A 647 -20.55 -26.48 -18.24
N ARG A 648 -20.35 -26.00 -19.47
CA ARG A 648 -20.50 -26.84 -20.69
C ARG A 648 -19.23 -27.52 -21.20
N TYR A 649 -18.04 -27.09 -20.77
CA TYR A 649 -16.76 -27.51 -21.37
C TYR A 649 -15.91 -28.43 -20.48
N GLY A 650 -16.54 -29.26 -19.64
CA GLY A 650 -15.84 -30.27 -18.83
C GLY A 650 -14.93 -29.64 -17.77
N GLU A 651 -13.61 -29.86 -17.86
CA GLU A 651 -12.57 -29.25 -17.02
C GLU A 651 -12.18 -27.81 -17.44
N PHE A 652 -12.68 -27.33 -18.58
CA PHE A 652 -12.45 -25.95 -19.06
C PHE A 652 -13.65 -25.02 -18.79
N PRO A 653 -13.43 -23.71 -18.63
CA PRO A 653 -12.14 -23.02 -18.67
C PRO A 653 -11.28 -23.22 -17.41
N SER A 654 -9.96 -23.23 -17.60
CA SER A 654 -8.95 -23.09 -16.53
C SER A 654 -8.65 -21.61 -16.20
N VAL A 655 -8.90 -20.70 -17.15
CA VAL A 655 -8.77 -19.25 -16.98
C VAL A 655 -10.04 -18.56 -17.50
N LEU A 656 -10.66 -17.68 -16.71
CA LEU A 656 -11.68 -16.74 -17.19
C LEU A 656 -11.07 -15.33 -17.23
N TRP A 657 -10.89 -14.82 -18.43
CA TRP A 657 -10.19 -13.55 -18.67
C TRP A 657 -11.23 -12.45 -18.94
N TRP A 658 -11.44 -11.56 -17.98
CA TRP A 658 -12.38 -10.45 -18.05
C TRP A 658 -11.78 -9.26 -18.80
N ASP A 659 -12.61 -8.39 -19.35
CA ASP A 659 -12.13 -7.20 -20.04
C ASP A 659 -12.97 -5.94 -19.81
N THR A 660 -12.36 -4.77 -20.01
CA THR A 660 -12.99 -3.43 -20.04
C THR A 660 -14.22 -3.26 -19.13
N PRO A 661 -14.03 -3.06 -17.81
CA PRO A 661 -15.11 -3.01 -16.81
C PRO A 661 -15.91 -1.69 -16.82
N ILE A 662 -16.27 -1.18 -17.99
CA ILE A 662 -17.05 0.05 -18.14
C ILE A 662 -18.43 -0.13 -17.49
N ASP A 663 -18.84 0.82 -16.65
CA ASP A 663 -20.09 0.78 -15.88
C ASP A 663 -20.27 -0.43 -14.93
N MET A 664 -19.18 -1.11 -14.55
CA MET A 664 -19.23 -2.20 -13.57
C MET A 664 -19.11 -1.69 -12.13
N ASN A 665 -20.24 -1.70 -11.42
CA ASN A 665 -20.28 -1.49 -9.97
C ASN A 665 -20.07 -2.82 -9.21
N ARG A 666 -19.95 -2.75 -7.87
CA ARG A 666 -19.72 -3.92 -7.02
C ARG A 666 -20.86 -4.95 -7.09
N GLU A 667 -22.10 -4.51 -7.24
CA GLU A 667 -23.27 -5.39 -7.33
C GLU A 667 -23.26 -6.22 -8.63
N ARG A 668 -23.11 -5.55 -9.78
CA ARG A 668 -22.99 -6.18 -11.11
C ARG A 668 -21.83 -7.17 -11.15
N ALA A 669 -20.66 -6.76 -10.68
CA ALA A 669 -19.49 -7.63 -10.61
C ALA A 669 -19.71 -8.80 -9.63
N GLY A 670 -20.40 -8.56 -8.52
CA GLY A 670 -20.80 -9.56 -7.53
C GLY A 670 -21.61 -10.71 -8.12
N LYS A 671 -22.54 -10.42 -9.04
CA LYS A 671 -23.33 -11.43 -9.75
C LYS A 671 -22.45 -12.38 -10.59
N LEU A 672 -21.41 -11.85 -11.24
CA LEU A 672 -20.51 -12.62 -12.10
C LEU A 672 -19.44 -13.38 -11.31
N ILE A 673 -18.80 -12.76 -10.32
CA ILE A 673 -17.74 -13.40 -9.52
C ILE A 673 -18.30 -14.60 -8.73
N ALA A 674 -19.55 -14.51 -8.26
CA ALA A 674 -20.23 -15.59 -7.56
C ALA A 674 -20.41 -16.85 -8.42
N LEU A 675 -20.35 -16.74 -9.75
CA LEU A 675 -20.43 -17.89 -10.65
C LEU A 675 -19.15 -18.71 -10.66
N LEU A 676 -18.00 -18.15 -10.27
CA LEU A 676 -16.71 -18.87 -10.28
C LEU A 676 -16.73 -20.13 -9.40
N LYS A 677 -17.64 -20.21 -8.41
CA LYS A 677 -17.85 -21.42 -7.59
C LYS A 677 -18.30 -22.64 -8.41
N LEU A 678 -18.87 -22.42 -9.60
CA LEU A 678 -19.23 -23.48 -10.54
C LEU A 678 -18.00 -24.14 -11.17
N LYS A 679 -16.83 -23.49 -11.06
CA LYS A 679 -15.55 -23.97 -11.58
C LYS A 679 -14.43 -23.89 -10.54
N PRO A 680 -14.39 -24.83 -9.57
CA PRO A 680 -13.31 -24.88 -8.59
C PRO A 680 -11.94 -24.96 -9.29
N GLY A 681 -10.99 -24.16 -8.80
CA GLY A 681 -9.64 -24.08 -9.37
C GLY A 681 -9.48 -23.10 -10.54
N ILE A 682 -10.54 -22.41 -10.97
CA ILE A 682 -10.44 -21.40 -12.03
C ILE A 682 -9.56 -20.21 -11.60
N ILE A 683 -8.83 -19.66 -12.56
CA ILE A 683 -8.03 -18.43 -12.42
C ILE A 683 -8.72 -17.30 -13.16
N HIS A 684 -8.71 -16.08 -12.63
CA HIS A 684 -9.22 -14.91 -13.35
C HIS A 684 -8.38 -13.64 -13.11
N ASN A 685 -8.43 -12.70 -14.05
CA ASN A 685 -7.67 -11.45 -13.97
C ASN A 685 -8.41 -10.35 -13.18
N ASN A 686 -7.70 -9.24 -12.95
CA ASN A 686 -8.16 -8.05 -12.23
C ASN A 686 -9.19 -7.18 -13.00
N ARG A 687 -9.65 -7.61 -14.17
CA ARG A 687 -10.42 -6.76 -15.10
C ARG A 687 -11.94 -6.88 -14.99
N LEU A 688 -12.45 -7.60 -14.00
CA LEU A 688 -13.89 -7.72 -13.77
C LEU A 688 -14.55 -6.37 -13.41
N GLY A 689 -13.87 -5.53 -12.63
CA GLY A 689 -14.41 -4.30 -12.06
C GLY A 689 -15.04 -4.50 -10.68
N GLY A 690 -15.76 -3.48 -10.18
CA GLY A 690 -16.48 -3.56 -8.90
C GLY A 690 -15.61 -3.71 -7.64
N GLY A 691 -14.30 -3.44 -7.75
CA GLY A 691 -13.32 -3.56 -6.66
C GLY A 691 -12.76 -4.98 -6.45
N PHE A 692 -13.09 -5.95 -7.32
CA PHE A 692 -12.49 -7.29 -7.27
C PHE A 692 -11.11 -7.28 -7.94
N LYS A 693 -10.09 -7.73 -7.21
CA LYS A 693 -8.67 -7.66 -7.66
C LYS A 693 -8.23 -8.82 -8.55
N GLY A 694 -9.01 -9.90 -8.58
CA GLY A 694 -8.67 -11.14 -9.26
C GLY A 694 -7.34 -11.77 -8.84
N ASP A 695 -6.97 -12.84 -9.52
CA ASP A 695 -5.75 -13.58 -9.27
C ASP A 695 -4.52 -12.93 -9.90
N THR A 696 -4.68 -12.19 -10.99
CA THR A 696 -3.56 -11.66 -11.78
C THR A 696 -3.71 -10.19 -12.15
N GLU A 697 -2.60 -9.45 -12.17
CA GLU A 697 -2.48 -8.16 -12.85
C GLU A 697 -2.38 -8.36 -14.37
N THR A 698 -2.84 -7.36 -15.14
CA THR A 698 -2.90 -7.44 -16.61
C THR A 698 -2.30 -6.20 -17.29
N PRO A 699 -0.96 -6.04 -17.28
CA PRO A 699 -0.25 -5.01 -18.04
C PRO A 699 -0.32 -5.28 -19.54
N GLU A 700 -1.41 -4.87 -20.17
CA GLU A 700 -1.65 -5.10 -21.60
C GLU A 700 -0.69 -4.29 -22.48
N GLN A 701 -0.12 -4.92 -23.51
CA GLN A 701 0.80 -4.33 -24.51
C GLN A 701 2.11 -3.76 -23.95
N HIS A 702 2.45 -4.00 -22.67
CA HIS A 702 3.72 -3.59 -22.10
C HIS A 702 4.24 -4.57 -21.04
N ILE A 703 5.56 -4.62 -20.88
CA ILE A 703 6.23 -5.39 -19.83
C ILE A 703 6.54 -4.42 -18.68
N PRO A 704 6.03 -4.65 -17.46
CA PRO A 704 6.42 -3.86 -16.29
C PRO A 704 7.94 -3.90 -16.10
N ALA A 705 8.56 -2.78 -15.73
CA ALA A 705 10.01 -2.69 -15.59
C ALA A 705 10.54 -3.69 -14.54
N THR A 706 9.81 -3.86 -13.43
CA THR A 706 10.21 -4.67 -12.27
C THR A 706 9.26 -5.84 -11.97
N GLY A 707 8.27 -6.10 -12.83
CA GLY A 707 7.16 -7.00 -12.52
C GLY A 707 6.22 -6.42 -11.46
N TYR A 708 5.39 -7.27 -10.85
CA TYR A 708 4.54 -6.89 -9.71
C TYR A 708 4.98 -7.64 -8.45
N LYS A 709 5.27 -6.90 -7.39
CA LYS A 709 5.62 -7.48 -6.09
C LYS A 709 4.38 -8.11 -5.45
N ASP A 710 4.52 -9.31 -4.91
CA ASP A 710 3.47 -10.04 -4.18
C ASP A 710 2.17 -10.31 -4.98
N ARG A 711 2.22 -10.17 -6.31
CA ARG A 711 1.09 -10.37 -7.23
C ARG A 711 1.53 -11.16 -8.45
N ASP A 712 0.73 -12.15 -8.84
CA ASP A 712 0.86 -12.82 -10.12
C ASP A 712 0.43 -11.86 -11.26
N TRP A 713 1.04 -11.95 -12.43
CA TRP A 713 0.73 -11.03 -13.53
C TRP A 713 0.95 -11.64 -14.92
N GLU A 714 0.08 -11.27 -15.85
CA GLU A 714 0.10 -11.72 -17.25
C GLU A 714 0.11 -10.51 -18.17
N THR A 715 1.12 -10.38 -19.03
CA THR A 715 1.03 -9.43 -20.13
C THR A 715 0.53 -10.13 -21.38
N CYS A 716 -0.48 -9.53 -22.00
CA CYS A 716 -0.96 -9.93 -23.31
C CYS A 716 -0.44 -8.96 -24.37
N MET A 717 0.01 -9.48 -25.52
CA MET A 717 0.50 -8.65 -26.63
C MET A 717 0.12 -9.20 -28.00
N THR A 718 0.05 -8.31 -28.97
CA THR A 718 -0.20 -8.62 -30.39
C THR A 718 1.09 -8.90 -31.13
N MET A 719 1.03 -9.74 -32.18
CA MET A 719 2.16 -9.92 -33.11
C MET A 719 2.31 -8.77 -34.10
N ASN A 720 1.23 -8.07 -34.43
CA ASN A 720 1.18 -6.84 -35.24
C ASN A 720 0.49 -5.71 -34.45
N ASP A 721 -0.13 -4.73 -35.11
CA ASP A 721 -0.75 -3.57 -34.45
C ASP A 721 -2.25 -3.79 -34.14
N THR A 722 -2.74 -5.04 -34.18
CA THR A 722 -4.16 -5.40 -33.97
C THR A 722 -4.34 -6.71 -33.22
N TRP A 723 -5.46 -6.87 -32.50
CA TRP A 723 -5.83 -8.15 -31.87
C TRP A 723 -6.60 -9.04 -32.84
N GLY A 724 -7.74 -8.52 -33.35
CA GLY A 724 -8.52 -9.19 -34.38
C GLY A 724 -7.90 -9.06 -35.77
N PHE A 725 -8.30 -9.94 -36.69
CA PHE A 725 -7.80 -9.93 -38.06
C PHE A 725 -8.07 -8.59 -38.77
N LYS A 726 -7.01 -8.04 -39.38
CA LYS A 726 -7.03 -6.81 -40.16
C LYS A 726 -6.21 -7.01 -41.42
N SER A 727 -6.86 -6.99 -42.58
CA SER A 727 -6.29 -7.52 -43.83
C SER A 727 -5.04 -6.77 -44.31
N TYR A 728 -4.94 -5.48 -43.99
CA TYR A 728 -3.86 -4.60 -44.43
C TYR A 728 -2.84 -4.26 -43.33
N ASP A 729 -2.96 -4.85 -42.13
CA ASP A 729 -1.93 -4.67 -41.09
C ASP A 729 -0.81 -5.71 -41.24
N GLN A 730 0.27 -5.26 -41.86
CA GLN A 730 1.48 -6.04 -42.10
C GLN A 730 2.64 -5.64 -41.17
N ASN A 731 2.38 -4.88 -40.10
CA ASN A 731 3.42 -4.42 -39.19
C ASN A 731 3.79 -5.50 -38.15
N TRP A 732 4.34 -6.61 -38.63
CA TRP A 732 4.64 -7.78 -37.81
C TRP A 732 5.94 -7.62 -37.01
N LYS A 733 5.85 -7.78 -35.69
CA LYS A 733 7.00 -7.85 -34.76
C LYS A 733 7.95 -8.99 -35.16
N SER A 734 9.25 -8.78 -35.01
CA SER A 734 10.26 -9.81 -35.34
C SER A 734 10.25 -10.98 -34.36
N VAL A 735 10.78 -12.14 -34.77
CA VAL A 735 11.00 -13.29 -33.86
C VAL A 735 11.88 -12.87 -32.68
N GLU A 736 12.91 -12.06 -32.93
CA GLU A 736 13.77 -11.49 -31.88
C GLU A 736 12.96 -10.73 -30.82
N THR A 737 12.04 -9.87 -31.26
CA THR A 737 11.15 -9.12 -30.35
C THR A 737 10.31 -10.07 -29.51
N LEU A 738 9.64 -11.02 -30.15
CA LEU A 738 8.71 -11.92 -29.46
C LEU A 738 9.44 -12.83 -28.46
N LEU A 739 10.61 -13.35 -28.84
CA LEU A 739 11.40 -14.21 -27.98
C LEU A 739 12.01 -13.44 -26.80
N ARG A 740 12.58 -12.25 -27.04
CA ARG A 740 13.13 -11.43 -25.95
C ARG A 740 12.04 -10.94 -24.99
N ASN A 741 10.83 -10.67 -25.49
CA ASN A 741 9.69 -10.38 -24.63
C ASN A 741 9.38 -11.56 -23.69
N LEU A 742 9.29 -12.79 -24.24
CA LEU A 742 9.05 -13.99 -23.43
C LEU A 742 10.08 -14.13 -22.29
N VAL A 743 11.36 -13.98 -22.63
CA VAL A 743 12.47 -14.04 -21.66
C VAL A 743 12.38 -12.92 -20.62
N ASP A 744 12.15 -11.67 -21.04
CA ASP A 744 12.04 -10.53 -20.13
C ASP A 744 10.87 -10.70 -19.14
N ILE A 745 9.71 -11.15 -19.64
CA ILE A 745 8.53 -11.44 -18.82
C ILE A 745 8.80 -12.55 -17.81
N ALA A 746 9.37 -13.68 -18.25
CA ALA A 746 9.70 -14.79 -17.37
C ALA A 746 10.75 -14.39 -16.30
N SER A 747 11.74 -13.57 -16.68
CA SER A 747 12.77 -13.03 -15.76
C SER A 747 12.19 -12.13 -14.67
N LYS A 748 10.96 -11.64 -14.85
CA LYS A 748 10.22 -10.80 -13.89
C LYS A 748 9.05 -11.55 -13.24
N GLY A 749 9.01 -12.88 -13.39
CA GLY A 749 8.02 -13.76 -12.78
C GLY A 749 6.62 -13.74 -13.42
N GLY A 750 6.46 -13.09 -14.58
CA GLY A 750 5.18 -12.98 -15.27
C GLY A 750 4.90 -14.08 -16.28
N ASN A 751 3.69 -14.05 -16.83
CA ASN A 751 3.28 -14.88 -17.97
C ASN A 751 3.08 -14.04 -19.24
N TYR A 752 3.45 -14.60 -20.39
CA TYR A 752 3.27 -13.99 -21.70
C TYR A 752 2.09 -14.65 -22.45
N LEU A 753 1.06 -13.86 -22.77
CA LEU A 753 -0.10 -14.29 -23.53
C LEU A 753 -0.06 -13.66 -24.93
N LEU A 754 0.43 -14.41 -25.92
CA LEU A 754 0.73 -13.88 -27.25
C LEU A 754 -0.41 -14.14 -28.25
N ASN A 755 -0.90 -13.08 -28.89
CA ASN A 755 -2.11 -13.13 -29.70
C ASN A 755 -1.92 -13.57 -31.15
N VAL A 756 -2.92 -14.28 -31.67
CA VAL A 756 -3.22 -14.46 -33.10
C VAL A 756 -4.63 -13.97 -33.43
N GLY A 757 -4.81 -13.43 -34.64
CA GLY A 757 -6.10 -12.97 -35.17
C GLY A 757 -6.51 -13.73 -36.43
N PRO A 758 -7.32 -14.81 -36.33
CA PRO A 758 -7.73 -15.62 -37.47
C PRO A 758 -8.69 -14.90 -38.43
N THR A 759 -8.68 -15.28 -39.71
CA THR A 759 -9.62 -14.79 -40.73
C THR A 759 -11.04 -15.30 -40.49
N ALA A 760 -12.05 -14.73 -41.16
CA ALA A 760 -13.43 -15.21 -41.09
C ALA A 760 -13.63 -16.68 -41.52
N GLU A 761 -12.70 -17.23 -42.33
CA GLU A 761 -12.71 -18.64 -42.73
C GLU A 761 -12.06 -19.57 -41.71
N GLY A 762 -11.46 -19.05 -40.63
CA GLY A 762 -10.77 -19.85 -39.61
C GLY A 762 -9.29 -20.12 -39.88
N VAL A 763 -8.64 -19.29 -40.70
CA VAL A 763 -7.21 -19.40 -41.02
C VAL A 763 -6.40 -18.47 -40.11
N ILE A 764 -5.42 -19.01 -39.38
CA ILE A 764 -4.40 -18.19 -38.71
C ILE A 764 -3.46 -17.63 -39.78
N PRO A 765 -3.19 -16.31 -39.84
CA PRO A 765 -2.30 -15.73 -40.84
C PRO A 765 -0.90 -16.36 -40.82
N GLU A 766 -0.36 -16.67 -42.01
CA GLU A 766 0.95 -17.32 -42.17
C GLU A 766 2.09 -16.62 -41.40
N PRO A 767 2.19 -15.27 -41.39
CA PRO A 767 3.23 -14.58 -40.61
C PRO A 767 3.18 -14.90 -39.10
N SER A 768 2.00 -15.22 -38.56
CA SER A 768 1.84 -15.66 -37.16
C SER A 768 2.36 -17.09 -36.99
N ILE A 769 2.05 -17.99 -37.93
CA ILE A 769 2.50 -19.39 -37.93
C ILE A 769 4.04 -19.46 -37.98
N GLU A 770 4.66 -18.72 -38.91
CA GLU A 770 6.13 -18.66 -39.07
C GLU A 770 6.82 -18.24 -37.75
N ARG A 771 6.32 -17.18 -37.12
CA ARG A 771 6.87 -16.65 -35.86
C ARG A 771 6.71 -17.61 -34.70
N LEU A 772 5.52 -18.23 -34.57
CA LEU A 772 5.26 -19.22 -33.53
C LEU A 772 6.14 -20.46 -33.68
N LYS A 773 6.33 -20.94 -34.92
CA LYS A 773 7.25 -22.06 -35.20
C LYS A 773 8.70 -21.69 -34.87
N ALA A 774 9.15 -20.49 -35.21
CA ALA A 774 10.51 -20.03 -34.89
C ALA A 774 10.73 -19.90 -33.37
N VAL A 775 9.77 -19.35 -32.63
CA VAL A 775 9.81 -19.35 -31.16
C VAL A 775 9.79 -20.77 -30.60
N GLY A 776 8.98 -21.66 -31.18
CA GLY A 776 8.89 -23.07 -30.82
C GLY A 776 10.22 -23.82 -30.97
N GLN A 777 10.95 -23.57 -32.06
CA GLN A 777 12.29 -24.14 -32.28
C GLN A 777 13.26 -23.77 -31.15
N TRP A 778 13.24 -22.50 -30.71
CA TRP A 778 14.03 -22.05 -29.57
C TRP A 778 13.55 -22.69 -28.25
N MET A 779 12.24 -22.73 -28.03
CA MET A 779 11.64 -23.30 -26.81
C MET A 779 11.90 -24.80 -26.66
N LYS A 780 12.04 -25.55 -27.76
CA LYS A 780 12.38 -26.98 -27.73
C LYS A 780 13.74 -27.24 -27.08
N ILE A 781 14.69 -26.32 -27.27
CA ILE A 781 16.04 -26.41 -26.72
C ILE A 781 16.09 -25.77 -25.32
N ASN A 782 15.54 -24.57 -25.19
CA ASN A 782 15.79 -23.71 -24.03
C ASN A 782 14.61 -23.64 -23.04
N GLY A 783 13.54 -24.42 -23.27
CA GLY A 783 12.29 -24.32 -22.49
C GLY A 783 12.45 -24.56 -20.99
N GLU A 784 13.46 -25.33 -20.56
CA GLU A 784 13.74 -25.51 -19.13
C GLU A 784 14.14 -24.21 -18.41
N ALA A 785 14.65 -23.22 -19.16
CA ALA A 785 15.00 -21.88 -18.71
C ALA A 785 13.81 -20.91 -18.72
N ILE A 786 12.61 -21.38 -19.07
CA ILE A 786 11.37 -20.59 -19.03
C ILE A 786 10.38 -21.24 -18.07
N TYR A 787 9.97 -22.48 -18.32
CA TYR A 787 8.93 -23.14 -17.52
C TYR A 787 9.35 -23.35 -16.06
N ALA A 788 8.42 -23.12 -15.14
CA ALA A 788 8.61 -23.27 -13.69
C ALA A 788 9.81 -22.49 -13.12
N THR A 789 10.24 -21.43 -13.81
CA THR A 789 11.26 -20.52 -13.29
C THR A 789 10.64 -19.44 -12.42
N GLN A 790 11.46 -18.85 -11.54
CA GLN A 790 11.13 -17.67 -10.75
C GLN A 790 11.86 -16.45 -11.29
N ALA A 791 11.45 -15.27 -10.82
CA ALA A 791 12.04 -13.99 -11.19
C ALA A 791 13.55 -13.95 -10.89
N SER A 792 14.29 -13.23 -11.72
CA SER A 792 15.73 -12.99 -11.64
C SER A 792 16.16 -12.57 -10.23
N PRO A 793 17.26 -13.11 -9.68
CA PRO A 793 17.88 -12.54 -8.48
C PRO A 793 18.68 -11.25 -8.81
N PHE A 794 18.89 -10.95 -10.09
CA PHE A 794 19.56 -9.74 -10.55
C PHE A 794 18.54 -8.67 -10.94
N LYS A 795 18.78 -7.42 -10.53
CA LYS A 795 18.00 -6.26 -10.98
C LYS A 795 18.17 -6.00 -12.48
N ARG A 796 19.42 -6.09 -12.98
CA ARG A 796 19.76 -5.86 -14.39
C ARG A 796 21.02 -6.61 -14.79
N LEU A 797 21.05 -7.04 -16.05
CA LEU A 797 22.23 -7.62 -16.70
C LEU A 797 22.42 -6.92 -18.05
N ALA A 798 23.60 -6.37 -18.30
CA ALA A 798 23.87 -5.57 -19.51
C ALA A 798 23.77 -6.41 -20.80
N TRP A 799 24.10 -7.69 -20.71
CA TRP A 799 24.14 -8.61 -21.84
C TRP A 799 22.82 -9.39 -22.05
N GLY A 800 21.83 -9.27 -21.16
CA GLY A 800 20.59 -10.05 -21.27
C GLY A 800 19.75 -10.13 -20.01
N ARG A 801 19.26 -11.34 -19.68
CA ARG A 801 18.35 -11.61 -18.56
C ARG A 801 18.72 -12.87 -17.80
N CYS A 802 18.12 -13.05 -16.63
CA CYS A 802 18.24 -14.27 -15.85
C CYS A 802 16.87 -14.75 -15.37
N THR A 803 16.68 -16.06 -15.38
CA THR A 803 15.59 -16.74 -14.69
C THR A 803 16.18 -17.78 -13.75
N GLN A 804 15.49 -18.14 -12.68
CA GLN A 804 16.07 -19.07 -11.70
C GLN A 804 15.14 -20.22 -11.32
N LYS A 805 15.75 -21.30 -10.84
CA LYS A 805 15.16 -22.36 -10.05
C LYS A 805 16.04 -22.57 -8.81
N SER A 806 15.56 -23.35 -7.84
CA SER A 806 16.38 -23.69 -6.66
C SER A 806 17.73 -24.26 -7.11
N GLY A 807 18.82 -23.63 -6.67
CA GLY A 807 20.21 -24.00 -7.00
C GLY A 807 20.64 -23.81 -8.46
N LYS A 808 19.82 -23.20 -9.34
CA LYS A 808 20.13 -23.08 -10.77
C LYS A 808 19.73 -21.72 -11.34
N LEU A 809 20.68 -21.04 -11.96
CA LEU A 809 20.48 -19.81 -12.71
C LEU A 809 20.53 -20.11 -14.22
N TYR A 810 19.61 -19.52 -14.98
CA TYR A 810 19.64 -19.57 -16.44
C TYR A 810 19.92 -18.18 -16.97
N LEU A 811 21.06 -18.04 -17.64
CA LEU A 811 21.56 -16.79 -18.18
C LEU A 811 21.14 -16.70 -19.64
N HIS A 812 20.20 -15.81 -19.95
CA HIS A 812 19.67 -15.56 -21.29
C HIS A 812 20.47 -14.43 -21.92
N VAL A 813 21.44 -14.76 -22.77
CA VAL A 813 22.42 -13.84 -23.34
C VAL A 813 21.94 -13.31 -24.69
N PHE A 814 21.56 -12.04 -24.72
CA PHE A 814 21.14 -11.31 -25.92
C PHE A 814 22.32 -10.68 -26.66
N HIS A 815 23.34 -10.25 -25.92
CA HIS A 815 24.55 -9.63 -26.44
C HIS A 815 25.74 -10.51 -26.09
N TRP A 816 26.13 -11.34 -27.05
CA TRP A 816 27.24 -12.28 -26.87
C TRP A 816 28.59 -11.54 -26.82
N PRO A 817 29.45 -11.82 -25.83
CA PRO A 817 30.69 -11.06 -25.64
C PRO A 817 31.75 -11.48 -26.67
N ALA A 818 32.19 -10.52 -27.50
CA ALA A 818 33.19 -10.76 -28.55
C ALA A 818 34.58 -11.17 -28.02
N ASN A 819 34.90 -10.84 -26.77
CA ASN A 819 36.14 -11.23 -26.10
C ASN A 819 36.10 -12.65 -25.52
N GLY A 820 35.01 -13.41 -25.74
CA GLY A 820 34.87 -14.77 -25.22
C GLY A 820 34.70 -14.86 -23.70
N ARG A 821 34.39 -13.73 -23.02
CA ARG A 821 34.26 -13.67 -21.56
C ARG A 821 32.94 -13.01 -21.16
N LEU A 822 32.02 -13.80 -20.59
CA LEU A 822 30.76 -13.32 -20.03
C LEU A 822 30.91 -13.11 -18.52
N LEU A 823 30.76 -11.88 -18.04
CA LEU A 823 30.72 -11.59 -16.60
C LEU A 823 29.28 -11.69 -16.08
N VAL A 824 29.06 -12.49 -15.04
CA VAL A 824 27.84 -12.51 -14.22
C VAL A 824 28.11 -11.67 -12.97
N PRO A 825 27.72 -10.38 -13.00
CA PRO A 825 28.20 -9.43 -12.01
C PRO A 825 27.53 -9.63 -10.65
N GLY A 826 28.31 -9.49 -9.58
CA GLY A 826 27.86 -9.55 -8.18
C GLY A 826 27.49 -10.95 -7.66
N LEU A 827 27.55 -12.01 -8.48
CA LEU A 827 27.26 -13.36 -8.02
C LEU A 827 28.37 -13.86 -7.10
N ARG A 828 28.05 -14.12 -5.82
CA ARG A 828 29.00 -14.56 -4.79
C ARG A 828 29.00 -16.08 -4.57
N ASN A 829 27.99 -16.78 -5.06
CA ASN A 829 27.91 -18.23 -4.89
C ASN A 829 29.10 -18.95 -5.53
N ALA A 830 29.50 -20.06 -4.89
CA ALA A 830 30.33 -21.06 -5.56
C ALA A 830 29.54 -21.68 -6.72
N VAL A 831 30.16 -21.70 -7.90
CA VAL A 831 29.59 -22.30 -9.11
C VAL A 831 30.03 -23.76 -9.17
N GLU A 832 29.06 -24.66 -9.31
CA GLU A 832 29.31 -26.10 -9.44
C GLU A 832 29.51 -26.50 -10.90
N SER A 833 28.75 -25.88 -11.82
CA SER A 833 28.90 -26.12 -13.26
C SER A 833 28.24 -25.03 -14.09
N ALA A 834 28.80 -24.73 -15.27
CA ALA A 834 28.17 -23.94 -16.31
C ALA A 834 28.03 -24.76 -17.60
N THR A 835 26.88 -24.71 -18.27
CA THR A 835 26.60 -25.49 -19.48
C THR A 835 25.77 -24.69 -20.49
N LEU A 836 26.16 -24.72 -21.77
CA LEU A 836 25.34 -24.19 -22.86
C LEU A 836 24.18 -25.14 -23.14
N LEU A 837 22.94 -24.65 -23.03
CA LEU A 837 21.76 -25.50 -23.26
C LEU A 837 21.67 -26.01 -24.70
N ALA A 838 22.10 -25.19 -25.68
CA ALA A 838 22.02 -25.56 -27.09
C ALA A 838 22.91 -26.74 -27.49
N THR A 839 24.05 -26.94 -26.81
CA THR A 839 25.05 -27.93 -27.21
C THR A 839 25.40 -28.94 -26.11
N GLY A 840 25.02 -28.66 -24.86
CA GLY A 840 25.48 -29.41 -23.69
C GLY A 840 26.96 -29.16 -23.34
N ALA A 841 27.63 -28.22 -24.02
CA ALA A 841 29.04 -27.94 -23.78
C ALA A 841 29.24 -27.34 -22.38
N LYS A 842 30.18 -27.91 -21.62
CA LYS A 842 30.62 -27.36 -20.33
C LYS A 842 31.46 -26.12 -20.57
N LEU A 843 31.21 -25.08 -19.77
CA LEU A 843 31.96 -23.82 -19.82
C LEU A 843 32.85 -23.70 -18.59
N ALA A 844 34.05 -23.16 -18.78
CA ALA A 844 34.94 -22.83 -17.68
C ALA A 844 34.41 -21.59 -16.95
N THR A 845 34.47 -21.62 -15.62
CA THR A 845 34.07 -20.51 -14.76
C THR A 845 35.18 -20.12 -13.81
N GLU A 846 35.34 -18.83 -13.59
CA GLU A 846 36.33 -18.25 -12.70
C GLU A 846 35.61 -17.27 -11.76
N SER A 847 35.77 -17.45 -10.45
CA SER A 847 35.35 -16.45 -9.46
C SER A 847 36.31 -15.26 -9.53
N VAL A 848 35.77 -14.07 -9.72
CA VAL A 848 36.50 -12.80 -9.80
C VAL A 848 35.92 -11.79 -8.80
N PRO A 849 36.64 -10.70 -8.46
CA PRO A 849 36.14 -9.73 -7.48
C PRO A 849 34.74 -9.19 -7.79
N ASP A 850 34.44 -8.98 -9.09
CA ASP A 850 33.17 -8.42 -9.54
C ASP A 850 32.07 -9.47 -9.80
N GLY A 851 32.29 -10.75 -9.47
CA GLY A 851 31.30 -11.84 -9.64
C GLY A 851 31.89 -13.11 -10.26
N VAL A 852 31.21 -13.68 -11.26
CA VAL A 852 31.65 -14.91 -11.94
C VAL A 852 31.91 -14.63 -13.41
N ALA A 853 33.12 -14.90 -13.88
CA ALA A 853 33.45 -14.88 -15.30
C ALA A 853 33.26 -16.28 -15.91
N ILE A 854 32.60 -16.34 -17.06
CA ILE A 854 32.36 -17.55 -17.84
C ILE A 854 33.08 -17.42 -19.17
N THR A 855 33.95 -18.38 -19.50
CA THR A 855 34.55 -18.48 -20.83
C THR A 855 33.53 -19.03 -21.80
N VAL A 856 33.22 -18.27 -22.84
CA VAL A 856 32.23 -18.62 -23.85
C VAL A 856 32.86 -18.75 -25.24
N PRO A 857 32.30 -19.59 -26.14
CA PRO A 857 32.73 -19.67 -27.54
C PRO A 857 32.72 -18.32 -28.26
N ALA A 858 33.53 -18.17 -29.31
CA ALA A 858 33.58 -16.94 -30.10
C ALA A 858 32.25 -16.58 -30.81
N VAL A 859 31.46 -17.60 -31.14
CA VAL A 859 30.16 -17.44 -31.83
C VAL A 859 29.05 -17.88 -30.89
N ALA A 860 28.00 -17.07 -30.79
CA ALA A 860 26.80 -17.40 -30.03
C ALA A 860 26.10 -18.63 -30.63
N PRO A 861 25.71 -19.63 -29.83
CA PRO A 861 24.91 -20.77 -30.32
C PRO A 861 23.58 -20.35 -30.95
N ASP A 862 22.97 -19.29 -30.42
CA ASP A 862 21.77 -18.65 -30.96
C ASP A 862 21.97 -17.12 -30.98
N PRO A 863 21.77 -16.45 -32.13
CA PRO A 863 22.05 -15.02 -32.28
C PRO A 863 20.99 -14.10 -31.64
N ILE A 864 19.80 -14.62 -31.31
CA ILE A 864 18.74 -13.85 -30.66
C ILE A 864 18.89 -13.93 -29.14
N CYS A 865 19.05 -15.15 -28.62
CA CYS A 865 19.16 -15.44 -27.20
C CYS A 865 19.83 -16.80 -26.94
N SER A 866 21.10 -16.80 -26.57
CA SER A 866 21.82 -18.01 -26.14
C SER A 866 21.65 -18.24 -24.63
N VAL A 867 21.44 -19.48 -24.19
CA VAL A 867 21.20 -19.80 -22.77
C VAL A 867 22.32 -20.61 -22.15
N ILE A 868 22.84 -20.12 -21.02
CA ILE A 868 23.78 -20.84 -20.15
C ILE A 868 23.06 -21.23 -18.86
N ALA A 869 23.04 -22.53 -18.55
CA ALA A 869 22.62 -23.02 -17.24
C ALA A 869 23.82 -23.03 -16.28
N LEU A 870 23.67 -22.38 -15.14
CA LEU A 870 24.66 -22.24 -14.09
C LEU A 870 24.11 -22.89 -12.80
N SER A 871 24.71 -24.00 -12.39
CA SER A 871 24.42 -24.62 -11.09
C SER A 871 25.25 -23.94 -10.02
N ILE A 872 24.60 -23.52 -8.93
CA ILE A 872 25.22 -22.78 -7.83
C ILE A 872 24.93 -23.48 -6.50
N LYS A 873 25.87 -23.32 -5.56
CA LYS A 873 25.70 -23.85 -4.21
C LYS A 873 24.78 -22.93 -3.38
N GLY A 874 23.66 -23.49 -2.92
CA GLY A 874 22.68 -22.79 -2.09
C GLY A 874 21.76 -21.85 -2.87
N ASP A 875 21.05 -20.98 -2.15
CA ASP A 875 20.23 -19.93 -2.75
C ASP A 875 21.12 -18.82 -3.35
N PRO A 876 20.67 -18.10 -4.40
CA PRO A 876 21.48 -17.05 -5.00
C PRO A 876 21.81 -15.91 -4.02
N ASP A 877 23.10 -15.64 -3.89
CA ASP A 877 23.69 -14.49 -3.19
C ASP A 877 24.27 -13.54 -4.24
N VAL A 878 23.54 -12.46 -4.50
CA VAL A 878 23.86 -11.48 -5.54
C VAL A 878 24.05 -10.12 -4.90
N GLU A 879 25.26 -9.58 -5.03
CA GLU A 879 25.55 -8.20 -4.69
C GLU A 879 24.93 -7.23 -5.73
N PRO A 880 24.08 -6.29 -5.29
CA PRO A 880 23.46 -5.31 -6.17
C PRO A 880 24.52 -4.49 -6.91
N GLN A 881 24.41 -4.48 -8.24
CA GLN A 881 25.23 -3.61 -9.08
C GLN A 881 24.67 -2.20 -9.03
N LEU A 882 25.41 -1.31 -8.37
CA LEU A 882 25.06 0.11 -8.27
C LEU A 882 25.68 0.88 -9.43
N PRO A 883 25.00 1.91 -9.98
CA PRO A 883 25.65 2.89 -10.83
C PRO A 883 26.96 3.37 -10.19
N ALA A 884 28.01 3.48 -10.99
CA ALA A 884 29.33 3.91 -10.54
C ALA A 884 29.76 5.15 -11.32
N GLN A 885 30.61 5.95 -10.69
CA GLN A 885 31.24 7.10 -11.32
C GLN A 885 32.11 6.65 -12.52
N ALA A 886 31.86 7.24 -13.68
CA ALA A 886 32.61 6.99 -14.91
C ALA A 886 34.02 7.60 -14.84
N ALA A 887 34.87 7.24 -15.80
CA ALA A 887 36.26 7.70 -15.85
C ALA A 887 36.41 9.23 -16.03
N ASP A 888 35.42 9.87 -16.63
CA ASP A 888 35.32 11.34 -16.74
C ASP A 888 34.74 12.00 -15.48
N GLY A 889 34.47 11.21 -14.44
CA GLY A 889 33.89 11.63 -13.18
C GLY A 889 32.36 11.78 -13.20
N THR A 890 31.68 11.56 -14.33
CA THR A 890 30.22 11.68 -14.46
C THR A 890 29.51 10.49 -13.79
N ILE A 891 28.38 10.73 -13.14
CA ILE A 891 27.49 9.67 -12.62
C ILE A 891 26.14 9.80 -13.32
N THR A 892 25.65 8.72 -13.91
CA THR A 892 24.33 8.67 -14.56
C THR A 892 23.40 7.76 -13.77
N LEU A 893 22.22 8.29 -13.45
CA LEU A 893 21.18 7.61 -12.68
C LEU A 893 19.92 7.54 -13.54
N GLY A 894 19.66 6.38 -14.12
CA GLY A 894 18.49 6.16 -14.99
C GLY A 894 17.27 5.67 -14.22
N ALA A 895 16.08 5.87 -14.76
CA ALA A 895 14.82 5.41 -14.16
C ALA A 895 14.82 3.92 -13.77
N ASP A 896 15.46 3.04 -14.55
CA ASP A 896 15.52 1.59 -14.26
C ASP A 896 16.35 1.25 -13.01
N ASP A 897 17.32 2.10 -12.66
CA ASP A 897 18.20 1.90 -11.50
C ASP A 897 17.56 2.44 -10.21
N ALA A 898 16.43 3.14 -10.34
CA ALA A 898 15.74 3.76 -9.24
C ALA A 898 15.11 2.73 -8.29
N ILE A 899 14.98 3.14 -7.04
CA ILE A 899 14.20 2.51 -5.98
C ILE A 899 13.00 3.42 -5.77
N LEU A 900 11.82 2.89 -6.06
CA LEU A 900 10.58 3.63 -5.93
C LEU A 900 10.00 3.42 -4.53
N HIS A 901 9.53 4.50 -3.93
CA HIS A 901 8.89 4.49 -2.63
C HIS A 901 7.50 5.09 -2.78
N GLY A 902 6.46 4.29 -2.56
CA GLY A 902 5.08 4.70 -2.82
C GLY A 902 4.26 3.64 -3.53
N ASN A 903 3.00 3.98 -3.84
CA ASN A 903 2.04 3.03 -4.42
C ASN A 903 1.59 3.41 -5.84
N GLN A 904 1.77 4.66 -6.27
CA GLN A 904 1.35 5.14 -7.59
C GLN A 904 2.52 5.31 -8.55
N ILE A 905 3.67 5.78 -8.04
CA ILE A 905 4.91 5.99 -8.80
C ILE A 905 5.43 4.68 -9.40
N LYS A 906 5.77 4.71 -10.70
CA LYS A 906 6.18 3.53 -11.47
C LYS A 906 7.28 3.89 -12.44
N VAL A 907 8.15 2.93 -12.74
CA VAL A 907 9.00 3.00 -13.94
C VAL A 907 8.16 2.55 -15.12
N GLU A 908 8.01 3.44 -16.09
CA GLU A 908 7.32 3.22 -17.35
C GLU A 908 8.29 3.34 -18.53
N HIS A 909 7.92 2.73 -19.66
CA HIS A 909 8.71 2.77 -20.89
C HIS A 909 7.91 3.49 -21.97
N ILE A 910 8.39 4.65 -22.43
CA ILE A 910 7.73 5.35 -23.53
C ILE A 910 8.03 4.60 -24.82
N HIS A 911 6.99 3.94 -25.34
CA HIS A 911 7.05 3.28 -26.63
C HIS A 911 6.96 4.33 -27.72
N ARG A 912 8.09 4.71 -28.32
CA ARG A 912 8.06 5.29 -29.67
C ARG A 912 7.54 4.20 -30.61
N LYS A 913 6.38 4.44 -31.23
CA LYS A 913 5.69 3.49 -32.12
C LYS A 913 6.68 2.72 -33.01
N GLY A 914 6.69 1.40 -32.89
CA GLY A 914 7.20 0.50 -33.92
C GLY A 914 8.67 0.05 -33.85
N MET A 915 9.45 0.37 -32.82
CA MET A 915 10.82 -0.20 -32.70
C MET A 915 11.22 -0.45 -31.25
N LEU A 916 11.76 -1.66 -30.99
CA LEU A 916 12.59 -2.00 -29.82
C LEU A 916 13.96 -1.30 -29.85
N LYS A 917 14.04 -0.07 -30.36
CA LYS A 917 15.20 0.79 -30.11
C LYS A 917 14.99 1.39 -28.72
N THR A 918 15.42 0.63 -27.70
CA THR A 918 15.50 1.01 -26.28
C THR A 918 14.48 2.08 -25.89
N ALA A 919 13.27 1.67 -25.51
CA ALA A 919 12.33 2.60 -24.90
C ALA A 919 13.06 3.28 -23.73
N GLU A 920 13.21 4.61 -23.78
CA GLU A 920 13.79 5.34 -22.66
C GLU A 920 12.82 5.21 -21.48
N SER A 921 13.27 4.47 -20.47
CA SER A 921 12.54 4.30 -19.22
C SER A 921 12.46 5.65 -18.53
N ASN A 922 11.31 5.93 -17.93
CA ASN A 922 11.13 7.08 -17.07
C ASN A 922 10.31 6.70 -15.86
N ILE A 923 10.51 7.44 -14.78
CA ILE A 923 9.67 7.39 -13.60
C ILE A 923 8.47 8.29 -13.89
N GLY A 924 7.28 7.73 -13.84
CA GLY A 924 6.03 8.45 -14.02
C GLY A 924 4.93 7.84 -13.16
N PHE A 925 3.67 8.16 -13.46
CA PHE A 925 2.53 7.92 -12.55
C PHE A 925 2.77 8.42 -11.13
N TRP A 926 3.65 9.42 -10.99
CA TRP A 926 3.94 10.08 -9.73
C TRP A 926 2.78 11.04 -9.40
N LEU A 927 1.65 10.45 -8.99
CA LEU A 927 0.38 11.15 -8.77
C LEU A 927 0.13 11.45 -7.29
N ASP A 928 0.88 10.82 -6.39
CA ASP A 928 0.87 11.10 -4.96
C ASP A 928 2.15 11.88 -4.58
N PRO A 929 2.06 13.09 -4.01
CA PRO A 929 3.24 13.82 -3.53
C PRO A 929 3.94 13.15 -2.33
N ALA A 930 3.33 12.14 -1.70
CA ALA A 930 4.01 11.31 -0.70
C ALA A 930 4.97 10.29 -1.33
N ASP A 931 4.75 9.91 -2.59
CA ASP A 931 5.64 9.02 -3.32
C ASP A 931 6.98 9.74 -3.59
N TRP A 932 8.06 8.97 -3.66
CA TRP A 932 9.40 9.50 -3.94
C TRP A 932 10.30 8.44 -4.56
N VAL A 933 11.46 8.88 -5.05
CA VAL A 933 12.39 8.00 -5.75
C VAL A 933 13.82 8.19 -5.26
N GLU A 934 14.58 7.12 -5.25
CA GLU A 934 15.96 7.06 -4.77
C GLU A 934 16.86 6.29 -5.73
N TRP A 935 18.11 6.73 -5.85
CA TRP A 935 19.18 5.95 -6.48
C TRP A 935 20.31 5.74 -5.50
N GLN A 936 20.81 4.52 -5.40
CA GLN A 936 22.05 4.20 -4.71
C GLN A 936 23.17 4.07 -5.74
N PHE A 937 24.33 4.65 -5.49
CA PHE A 937 25.46 4.65 -6.43
C PHE A 937 26.81 4.71 -5.70
N HIS A 938 27.88 4.40 -6.41
CA HIS A 938 29.25 4.44 -5.90
C HIS A 938 30.02 5.63 -6.46
N VAL A 939 30.73 6.35 -5.58
CA VAL A 939 31.55 7.52 -5.93
C VAL A 939 33.01 7.21 -5.60
N THR A 940 33.89 7.38 -6.58
CA THR A 940 35.34 7.17 -6.39
C THR A 940 36.06 8.48 -6.05
N HIS A 941 35.61 9.59 -6.63
CA HIS A 941 36.15 10.93 -6.44
C HIS A 941 35.03 11.86 -5.93
N PRO A 942 34.98 12.13 -4.61
CA PRO A 942 34.03 13.10 -4.04
C PRO A 942 34.31 14.52 -4.56
N GLY A 943 33.32 15.39 -4.48
CA GLY A 943 33.42 16.76 -4.97
C GLY A 943 32.06 17.41 -5.21
N LYS A 944 32.07 18.55 -5.89
CA LYS A 944 30.87 19.25 -6.32
C LYS A 944 30.46 18.79 -7.71
N PHE A 945 29.16 18.59 -7.89
CA PHE A 945 28.57 18.14 -9.14
C PHE A 945 27.45 19.08 -9.56
N ILE A 946 27.38 19.39 -10.86
CA ILE A 946 26.18 19.96 -11.47
C ILE A 946 25.21 18.80 -11.73
N VAL A 947 23.99 18.93 -11.23
CA VAL A 947 22.92 17.97 -11.47
C VAL A 947 22.08 18.44 -12.65
N THR A 948 22.00 17.60 -13.67
CA THR A 948 21.04 17.76 -14.77
C THR A 948 20.03 16.63 -14.75
N ALA A 949 18.81 16.92 -15.19
CA ALA A 949 17.72 15.97 -15.30
C ALA A 949 17.06 16.04 -16.66
N GLU A 950 16.54 14.91 -17.12
CA GLU A 950 15.65 14.86 -18.26
C GLU A 950 14.21 14.71 -17.74
N ILE A 951 13.40 15.75 -17.89
CA ILE A 951 12.06 15.88 -17.29
C ILE A 951 11.00 16.16 -18.35
N ALA A 952 9.81 15.57 -18.20
CA ALA A 952 8.61 15.90 -18.96
C ALA A 952 7.42 16.18 -18.02
N ALA A 953 6.67 17.25 -18.24
CA ALA A 953 5.51 17.58 -17.40
C ALA A 953 4.49 18.42 -18.18
N GLU A 954 3.19 18.20 -17.95
CA GLU A 954 2.14 19.08 -18.50
C GLU A 954 2.21 20.50 -17.94
N ARG A 955 2.59 20.65 -16.68
CA ARG A 955 2.71 21.94 -15.97
C ARG A 955 3.97 21.96 -15.13
N SER A 956 4.45 23.15 -14.76
CA SER A 956 5.62 23.26 -13.90
C SER A 956 5.32 22.75 -12.50
N GLY A 957 6.28 22.08 -11.85
CA GLY A 957 6.10 21.51 -10.52
C GLY A 957 7.38 21.60 -9.69
N LYS A 958 7.25 21.78 -8.37
CA LYS A 958 8.40 21.88 -7.45
C LYS A 958 8.74 20.53 -6.82
N PHE A 959 10.03 20.27 -6.69
CA PHE A 959 10.57 19.08 -6.03
C PHE A 959 11.92 19.39 -5.36
N GLN A 960 12.47 18.43 -4.63
CA GLN A 960 13.73 18.55 -3.93
C GLN A 960 14.60 17.31 -4.17
N LEU A 961 15.89 17.54 -4.43
CA LEU A 961 16.93 16.51 -4.46
C LEU A 961 17.62 16.46 -3.10
N ILE A 962 17.94 15.26 -2.64
CA ILE A 962 18.59 15.01 -1.35
C ILE A 962 19.77 14.07 -1.56
N VAL A 963 20.98 14.50 -1.21
CA VAL A 963 22.21 13.69 -1.27
C VAL A 963 22.97 13.88 0.05
N GLY A 964 23.01 12.85 0.90
CA GLY A 964 23.51 13.01 2.27
C GLY A 964 22.72 14.08 3.03
N GLU A 965 23.41 15.09 3.58
CA GLU A 965 22.78 16.24 4.24
C GLU A 965 22.36 17.36 3.26
N ASN A 966 22.84 17.32 2.00
CA ASN A 966 22.56 18.35 1.01
C ASN A 966 21.13 18.24 0.48
N LYS A 967 20.42 19.37 0.49
CA LYS A 967 19.07 19.50 -0.05
C LYS A 967 19.04 20.60 -1.10
N LEU A 968 18.63 20.24 -2.32
CA LEU A 968 18.55 21.16 -3.46
C LEU A 968 17.09 21.28 -3.90
N ALA A 969 16.50 22.46 -3.74
CA ALA A 969 15.17 22.74 -4.28
C ALA A 969 15.28 22.93 -5.81
N ALA A 970 14.36 22.30 -6.55
CA ALA A 970 14.35 22.32 -8.01
C ALA A 970 12.91 22.41 -8.54
N ALA A 971 12.78 22.67 -9.84
CA ALA A 971 11.50 22.74 -10.52
C ALA A 971 11.53 21.96 -11.84
N ALA A 972 10.47 21.19 -12.07
CA ALA A 972 10.14 20.60 -13.35
C ALA A 972 9.54 21.70 -14.24
N PRO A 973 10.05 21.92 -15.46
CA PRO A 973 9.45 22.88 -16.40
C PRO A 973 8.16 22.31 -16.99
N ALA A 974 7.26 23.19 -17.45
CA ALA A 974 6.11 22.79 -18.25
C ALA A 974 6.55 22.47 -19.69
N THR A 975 6.70 21.19 -20.02
CA THR A 975 7.00 20.74 -21.39
C THR A 975 5.73 20.51 -22.23
N GLY A 976 4.57 20.52 -21.58
CA GLY A 976 3.24 20.47 -22.18
C GLY A 976 2.75 19.07 -22.54
N ASP A 977 3.54 18.03 -22.25
CA ASP A 977 3.18 16.62 -22.48
C ASP A 977 4.15 15.70 -21.70
N TYR A 978 3.65 14.63 -21.10
CA TYR A 978 4.44 13.67 -20.28
C TYR A 978 5.46 12.84 -21.08
N ALA A 979 5.43 12.88 -22.42
CA ALA A 979 6.40 12.23 -23.30
C ALA A 979 7.41 13.20 -23.93
N LYS A 980 7.29 14.52 -23.69
CA LYS A 980 8.22 15.54 -24.21
C LYS A 980 9.28 15.88 -23.17
N PHE A 981 10.38 15.13 -23.17
CA PHE A 981 11.50 15.34 -22.24
C PHE A 981 12.36 16.54 -22.64
N GLN A 982 12.70 17.35 -21.66
CA GLN A 982 13.66 18.44 -21.76
C GLN A 982 14.79 18.20 -20.76
N LYS A 983 16.03 18.45 -21.18
CA LYS A 983 17.18 18.48 -20.27
C LYS A 983 17.17 19.80 -19.48
N VAL A 984 17.24 19.70 -18.16
CA VAL A 984 17.13 20.81 -17.21
C VAL A 984 18.30 20.74 -16.24
N GLU A 985 19.00 21.85 -16.02
CA GLU A 985 19.96 21.97 -14.92
C GLU A 985 19.20 22.27 -13.64
N LEU A 986 19.38 21.41 -12.63
CA LEU A 986 18.66 21.50 -11.36
C LEU A 986 19.45 22.25 -10.28
N GLY A 987 20.76 22.41 -10.47
CA GLY A 987 21.67 23.09 -9.55
C GLY A 987 22.88 22.22 -9.18
N GLN A 988 23.54 22.56 -8.07
CA GLN A 988 24.75 21.89 -7.61
C GLN A 988 24.51 21.08 -6.34
N VAL A 989 25.18 19.92 -6.24
CA VAL A 989 25.23 19.10 -5.02
C VAL A 989 26.68 18.77 -4.70
N GLU A 990 26.97 18.55 -3.41
CA GLU A 990 28.30 18.16 -2.94
C GLU A 990 28.25 16.74 -2.35
N ILE A 991 29.21 15.91 -2.75
CA ILE A 991 29.42 14.58 -2.18
C ILE A 991 30.76 14.62 -1.46
N VAL A 992 30.74 14.45 -0.14
CA VAL A 992 31.88 14.76 0.72
C VAL A 992 32.86 13.60 0.95
N ALA A 993 32.46 12.36 0.61
CA ALA A 993 33.28 11.17 0.82
C ALA A 993 33.12 10.17 -0.33
N PRO A 994 34.19 9.41 -0.66
CA PRO A 994 34.07 8.29 -1.59
C PRO A 994 33.26 7.15 -0.95
N GLY A 995 32.76 6.24 -1.78
CA GLY A 995 32.02 5.07 -1.36
C GLY A 995 30.57 5.05 -1.85
N LYS A 996 29.77 4.18 -1.23
CA LYS A 996 28.34 4.05 -1.52
C LYS A 996 27.57 5.24 -0.93
N THR A 997 26.75 5.88 -1.75
CA THR A 997 25.86 6.98 -1.35
C THR A 997 24.51 6.86 -2.06
N SER A 998 23.60 7.80 -1.81
CA SER A 998 22.28 7.85 -2.42
C SER A 998 21.85 9.27 -2.79
N LEU A 999 21.06 9.38 -3.86
CA LEU A 999 20.34 10.60 -4.24
C LEU A 999 18.85 10.29 -4.26
N ALA A 1000 18.06 11.04 -3.49
CA ALA A 1000 16.61 10.96 -3.49
C ALA A 1000 15.98 12.20 -4.15
N VAL A 1001 14.86 12.01 -4.83
CA VAL A 1001 14.00 13.08 -5.36
C VAL A 1001 12.64 12.97 -4.68
N ARG A 1002 12.21 14.06 -4.04
CA ARG A 1002 10.94 14.14 -3.30
C ARG A 1002 10.10 15.32 -3.77
N ALA A 1003 8.78 15.16 -3.78
CA ALA A 1003 7.87 16.27 -4.01
C ALA A 1003 7.98 17.33 -2.91
N VAL A 1004 7.71 18.59 -3.25
CA VAL A 1004 7.52 19.67 -2.28
C VAL A 1004 6.04 20.00 -2.23
N LYS A 1005 5.36 19.71 -1.11
CA LYS A 1005 3.89 19.76 -0.97
C LYS A 1005 3.26 21.04 -1.56
N GLU A 1006 3.90 22.19 -1.39
CA GLU A 1006 3.48 23.45 -1.99
C GLU A 1006 4.07 23.64 -3.40
N GLY A 1007 3.20 23.68 -4.41
CA GLY A 1007 3.57 23.88 -5.81
C GLY A 1007 4.08 22.63 -6.52
N TRP A 1008 3.86 21.45 -5.95
CA TRP A 1008 4.09 20.18 -6.64
C TRP A 1008 3.04 19.94 -7.73
N HIS A 1009 3.52 19.45 -8.87
CA HIS A 1009 2.71 18.92 -9.96
C HIS A 1009 3.39 17.64 -10.47
N PRO A 1010 2.63 16.62 -10.91
CA PRO A 1010 3.22 15.40 -11.47
C PRO A 1010 4.14 15.70 -12.65
N PHE A 1011 5.28 15.01 -12.70
CA PHE A 1011 6.23 15.04 -13.79
C PHE A 1011 6.85 13.66 -14.00
N ASN A 1012 7.33 13.41 -15.20
CA ASN A 1012 8.09 12.23 -15.56
C ASN A 1012 9.60 12.55 -15.56
N LEU A 1013 10.42 11.63 -15.05
CA LEU A 1013 11.87 11.77 -14.90
C LEU A 1013 12.58 10.56 -15.52
N SER A 1014 13.32 10.74 -16.62
CA SER A 1014 14.02 9.63 -17.29
C SER A 1014 15.42 9.39 -16.73
N ARG A 1015 16.14 10.47 -16.43
CA ARG A 1015 17.56 10.42 -16.09
C ARG A 1015 17.96 11.59 -15.21
N LEU A 1016 18.87 11.32 -14.27
CA LEU A 1016 19.72 12.32 -13.62
C LEU A 1016 21.18 12.09 -14.03
N ALA A 1017 21.92 13.17 -14.23
CA ALA A 1017 23.37 13.13 -14.44
C ALA A 1017 24.06 14.12 -13.51
N LEU A 1018 25.07 13.64 -12.78
CA LEU A 1018 25.95 14.44 -11.93
C LEU A 1018 27.27 14.60 -12.68
N THR A 1019 27.57 15.81 -13.15
CA THR A 1019 28.82 16.14 -13.84
C THR A 1019 29.75 16.87 -12.87
N PRO A 1020 31.00 16.41 -12.68
CA PRO A 1020 31.93 17.06 -11.77
C PRO A 1020 32.22 18.50 -12.20
N ILE A 1021 32.30 19.41 -11.23
CA ILE A 1021 32.78 20.77 -11.45
C ILE A 1021 34.30 20.73 -11.36
N GLN A 1022 34.97 21.15 -12.43
CA GLN A 1022 36.43 21.25 -12.47
C GLN A 1022 36.97 22.30 -11.51
#